data_AF-A0A953X5U7-F1
#
_entry.id   AF-A0A953X5U7-F1
#
_cell.length_a   1.000
_cell.length_b   1.000
_cell.length_c   1.000
_cell.angle_alpha   90.00
_cell.angle_beta   90.00
_cell.angle_gamma   90.00
#
_symmetry.space_group_name_H-M   'P 1'
#
loop_
_entity.id
_entity.type
_entity.pdbx_description
1 polymer ?
#
loop_
_entity_poly.entity_id
_entity_poly.type
_entity_poly.pdbx_seq_one_letter_code
_entity_poly.pdbx_strand_id
1 'polypeptide(L)'
;MSDFFGAEFRQQDEFVRQVRLPAPPLLLVDRITGISAPPGIDSSGVIWTETDIRKHGEFVHGGRIRPGPLIECGQADLTLIGWMGADFRNQDERVYRLLGCEITFHDGGLPEEDETLQFQIEITGHAELSGVRMFFFQYDCRASSRLAFSIRNGQAGFFTDDELASGKGVIWDPTKEKAPTATPAAFAPDRASSRRAFSEAQVDAFRQGNAWECFGDGFEACAAHSNPPRLPGDRLALFDKVDAFDPAGGPWGRGYLRASAHTPTSTWFYDGHFHHDPCMPGTLMAEAAVQALEFHAAALGLTTDRDGYVFEPVPGHTAKFICRGQVVPDADHDVIYEVFVDEVVDGDTPEIYASLLATSDGKKVFYCPRFGIRLRRNWAKRRVAAHPLIIGPLGESRGDEETLLECADGAPSAAFGDMYRKFDTESIVARLPQPPYHFLSRVTSVSTRPGTEESGAVMTAEYDISSDDWYFDDNLNGQMPFAVLAEIALQPCGWLASHSGFALPGGLRFRNLEGDGVLHREVLRTDQRLDTRSTLTNVAKAGPMTLVTFDVTVDTAAGARVLDLETQFGFFPAAALARQAGLARNAGFAAAYELPAMPAPDEAHRQALVRGRLRMLDEIDYFDPDGGTSGLGLIRGQQHVDPNAWYFKAHFYQDPVQPGSLGLDAMTQLLCRMVWLKDIARGMKRPHISTLATSAPIRWSYRGQVTPDRKRVTTAMEIQSIEKRDNDILVTARGSLWRDGLRVYEVKPMCVSVRDLG
;
A
#
# COMPACT_ATOMS: atom_id res chain seq x y z
N MET A 1 -26.17 26.57 -31.28
CA MET A 1 -26.39 25.23 -31.85
C MET A 1 -26.22 25.20 -33.36
N SER A 2 -26.72 26.17 -34.13
CA SER A 2 -26.57 26.13 -35.60
C SER A 2 -25.13 26.22 -36.09
N ASP A 3 -24.22 26.86 -35.34
CA ASP A 3 -22.78 26.84 -35.64
C ASP A 3 -22.16 25.43 -35.52
N PHE A 4 -22.75 24.56 -34.70
CA PHE A 4 -22.28 23.19 -34.45
C PHE A 4 -22.96 22.17 -35.38
N PHE A 5 -24.29 22.20 -35.48
CA PHE A 5 -25.07 21.22 -36.26
C PHE A 5 -25.44 21.69 -37.68
N GLY A 6 -25.34 22.99 -37.98
CA GLY A 6 -25.71 23.57 -39.27
C GLY A 6 -26.98 24.42 -39.24
N ALA A 7 -27.26 25.09 -40.35
CA ALA A 7 -28.28 26.14 -40.44
C ALA A 7 -29.72 25.67 -40.17
N GLU A 8 -30.03 24.39 -40.35
CA GLU A 8 -31.35 23.80 -40.06
C GLU A 8 -31.72 23.87 -38.57
N PHE A 9 -30.72 24.01 -37.69
CA PHE A 9 -30.89 24.11 -36.24
C PHE A 9 -30.98 25.56 -35.73
N ARG A 10 -30.99 26.57 -36.62
CA ARG A 10 -31.00 28.00 -36.22
C ARG A 10 -32.18 28.37 -35.33
N GLN A 11 -33.34 27.71 -35.50
CA GLN A 11 -34.50 27.93 -34.64
C GLN A 11 -34.24 27.61 -33.16
N GLN A 12 -33.22 26.80 -32.84
CA GLN A 12 -32.86 26.51 -31.45
C GLN A 12 -31.94 27.56 -30.83
N ASP A 13 -31.29 28.41 -31.62
CA ASP A 13 -30.33 29.39 -31.08
C ASP A 13 -30.99 30.47 -30.22
N GLU A 14 -32.30 30.64 -30.33
CA GLU A 14 -33.11 31.57 -29.52
C GLU A 14 -33.40 31.03 -28.11
N PHE A 15 -33.27 29.72 -27.90
CA PHE A 15 -33.57 29.06 -26.62
C PHE A 15 -32.41 29.23 -25.61
N VAL A 16 -32.73 29.64 -24.39
CA VAL A 16 -31.80 29.78 -23.25
C VAL A 16 -31.32 28.43 -22.72
N ARG A 17 -32.25 27.50 -22.43
CA ARG A 17 -32.02 26.15 -21.91
C ARG A 17 -32.14 25.14 -23.05
N GLN A 18 -31.06 24.41 -23.30
CA GLN A 18 -30.97 23.45 -24.40
C GLN A 18 -30.20 22.20 -23.97
N VAL A 19 -30.46 21.09 -24.64
CA VAL A 19 -29.69 19.87 -24.48
C VAL A 19 -28.29 20.09 -25.03
N ARG A 20 -27.30 20.08 -24.15
CA ARG A 20 -25.90 20.32 -24.48
C ARG A 20 -25.01 19.41 -23.67
N LEU A 21 -23.84 19.09 -24.23
CA LEU A 21 -22.76 18.54 -23.43
C LEU A 21 -22.42 19.50 -22.28
N PRO A 22 -22.04 18.98 -21.11
CA PRO A 22 -21.40 19.78 -20.07
C PRO A 22 -20.22 20.60 -20.61
N ALA A 23 -20.02 21.77 -20.02
CA ALA A 23 -18.84 22.59 -20.27
C ALA A 23 -17.64 22.10 -19.42
N PRO A 24 -16.39 22.47 -19.77
CA PRO A 24 -15.24 22.21 -18.92
C PRO A 24 -15.50 22.66 -17.46
N PRO A 25 -15.07 21.88 -16.46
CA PRO A 25 -14.21 20.70 -16.58
C PRO A 25 -14.92 19.37 -16.86
N LEU A 26 -16.26 19.35 -17.02
CA LEU A 26 -17.03 18.11 -17.27
C LEU A 26 -17.23 17.82 -18.77
N LEU A 27 -16.61 18.61 -19.66
CA LEU A 27 -16.53 18.26 -21.07
C LEU A 27 -15.51 17.13 -21.29
N LEU A 28 -15.95 15.89 -21.04
CA LEU A 28 -15.18 14.65 -21.14
C LEU A 28 -15.29 13.96 -22.52
N VAL A 29 -15.67 14.71 -23.57
CA VAL A 29 -15.70 14.22 -24.95
C VAL A 29 -14.69 15.05 -25.76
N ASP A 30 -13.62 14.41 -26.22
CA ASP A 30 -12.58 15.09 -27.00
C ASP A 30 -12.92 15.15 -28.49
N ARG A 31 -13.55 14.10 -29.01
CA ARG A 31 -13.84 13.94 -30.44
C ARG A 31 -15.16 13.23 -30.65
N ILE A 32 -15.93 13.71 -31.61
CA ILE A 32 -17.02 12.95 -32.23
C ILE A 32 -16.49 12.43 -33.56
N THR A 33 -16.44 11.12 -33.72
CA THR A 33 -15.85 10.47 -34.90
C THR A 33 -16.91 10.05 -35.92
N GLY A 34 -18.19 10.04 -35.53
CA GLY A 34 -19.29 9.85 -36.47
C GLY A 34 -20.67 9.97 -35.82
N ILE A 35 -21.68 10.26 -36.63
CA ILE A 35 -23.10 10.20 -36.28
C ILE A 35 -23.83 9.44 -37.40
N SER A 36 -24.66 8.48 -37.02
CA SER A 36 -25.58 7.76 -37.89
C SER A 36 -27.00 7.92 -37.38
N ALA A 37 -27.60 9.06 -37.73
CA ALA A 37 -28.97 9.42 -37.43
C ALA A 37 -29.43 10.54 -38.37
N PRO A 38 -30.70 10.59 -38.78
CA PRO A 38 -31.25 11.75 -39.49
C PRO A 38 -31.26 13.01 -38.60
N PRO A 39 -30.87 14.19 -39.11
CA PRO A 39 -30.97 15.44 -38.36
C PRO A 39 -32.43 15.81 -38.10
N GLY A 40 -32.72 16.29 -36.89
CA GLY A 40 -34.02 16.89 -36.54
C GLY A 40 -35.19 15.93 -36.45
N ILE A 41 -34.95 14.62 -36.50
CA ILE A 41 -35.98 13.58 -36.49
C ILE A 41 -35.78 12.69 -35.26
N ASP A 42 -36.85 12.52 -34.47
CA ASP A 42 -36.88 11.51 -33.40
C ASP A 42 -36.85 10.11 -34.03
N SER A 43 -35.68 9.48 -34.00
CA SER A 43 -35.46 8.11 -34.49
C SER A 43 -34.52 7.34 -33.56
N SER A 44 -34.25 6.08 -33.87
CA SER A 44 -33.03 5.44 -33.36
C SER A 44 -31.80 6.02 -34.06
N GLY A 45 -30.62 5.84 -33.46
CA GLY A 45 -29.38 6.32 -34.07
C GLY A 45 -28.16 6.03 -33.22
N VAL A 46 -26.99 6.23 -33.81
CA VAL A 46 -25.69 5.93 -33.18
C VAL A 46 -24.76 7.13 -33.29
N ILE A 47 -23.99 7.40 -32.23
CA ILE A 47 -22.87 8.35 -32.21
C ILE A 47 -21.61 7.63 -31.72
N TRP A 48 -20.47 7.96 -32.32
CA TRP A 48 -19.16 7.48 -31.91
C TRP A 48 -18.32 8.63 -31.39
N THR A 49 -17.69 8.43 -30.23
CA THR A 49 -16.83 9.44 -29.60
C THR A 49 -15.54 8.85 -29.05
N GLU A 50 -14.57 9.72 -28.82
CA GLU A 50 -13.32 9.38 -28.15
C GLU A 50 -12.98 10.38 -27.03
N THR A 51 -12.29 9.88 -26.01
CA THR A 51 -11.80 10.66 -24.86
C THR A 51 -10.36 10.26 -24.54
N ASP A 52 -9.43 11.21 -24.52
CA ASP A 52 -8.04 10.96 -24.13
C ASP A 52 -7.89 11.19 -22.61
N ILE A 53 -7.73 10.13 -21.82
CA ILE A 53 -7.76 10.25 -20.35
C ILE A 53 -6.67 11.20 -19.83
N ARG A 54 -5.51 11.26 -20.49
CA ARG A 54 -4.39 12.17 -20.14
C ARG A 54 -4.78 13.65 -20.11
N LYS A 55 -5.85 14.06 -20.79
CA LYS A 55 -6.34 15.45 -20.77
C LYS A 55 -7.25 15.75 -19.57
N HIS A 56 -7.66 14.72 -18.86
CA HIS A 56 -8.64 14.73 -17.77
C HIS A 56 -8.03 14.13 -16.50
N GLY A 57 -6.75 14.41 -16.26
CA GLY A 57 -5.96 13.82 -15.18
C GLY A 57 -6.50 14.11 -13.78
N GLU A 58 -7.30 15.18 -13.60
CA GLU A 58 -7.99 15.47 -12.34
C GLU A 58 -9.02 14.40 -11.93
N PHE A 59 -9.41 13.50 -12.85
CA PHE A 59 -10.34 12.40 -12.59
C PHE A 59 -9.65 11.04 -12.48
N VAL A 60 -8.31 11.03 -12.52
CA VAL A 60 -7.46 9.85 -12.42
C VAL A 60 -6.98 9.66 -10.98
N HIS A 61 -7.08 8.43 -10.48
CA HIS A 61 -6.65 8.05 -9.15
C HIS A 61 -5.97 6.68 -9.20
N GLY A 62 -4.79 6.56 -8.57
CA GLY A 62 -4.03 5.30 -8.62
C GLY A 62 -3.66 4.88 -10.05
N GLY A 63 -3.54 5.83 -10.98
CA GLY A 63 -3.24 5.62 -12.40
C GLY A 63 -4.45 5.24 -13.27
N ARG A 64 -5.69 5.29 -12.74
CA ARG A 64 -6.91 4.92 -13.47
C ARG A 64 -8.02 5.96 -13.33
N ILE A 65 -8.85 6.12 -14.36
CA ILE A 65 -10.03 6.98 -14.28
C ILE A 65 -11.08 6.38 -13.33
N ARG A 66 -11.69 7.22 -12.49
CA ARG A 66 -12.67 6.80 -11.48
C ARG A 66 -14.04 6.42 -12.09
N PRO A 67 -14.83 5.52 -11.46
CA PRO A 67 -16.10 5.03 -12.01
C PRO A 67 -17.09 6.13 -12.42
N GLY A 68 -17.34 7.14 -11.58
CA GLY A 68 -18.26 8.24 -11.92
C GLY A 68 -17.82 9.02 -13.16
N PRO A 69 -16.63 9.64 -13.16
CA PRO A 69 -16.09 10.31 -14.36
C PRO A 69 -16.02 9.43 -15.60
N LEU A 70 -15.70 8.13 -15.45
CA LEU A 70 -15.70 7.19 -16.57
C LEU A 70 -17.10 7.02 -17.18
N ILE A 71 -18.15 6.94 -16.35
CA ILE A 71 -19.54 6.90 -16.81
C ILE A 71 -19.89 8.22 -17.51
N GLU A 72 -19.46 9.34 -16.94
CA GLU A 72 -19.70 10.69 -17.47
C GLU A 72 -19.07 10.91 -18.86
N CYS A 73 -17.96 10.24 -19.19
CA CYS A 73 -17.43 10.24 -20.57
C CYS A 73 -18.44 9.75 -21.62
N GLY A 74 -19.47 8.98 -21.22
CA GLY A 74 -20.56 8.51 -22.08
C GLY A 74 -21.65 9.53 -22.42
N GLN A 75 -21.49 10.79 -22.02
CA GLN A 75 -22.45 11.91 -22.17
C GLN A 75 -22.81 12.34 -23.61
N ALA A 76 -22.26 11.69 -24.64
CA ALA A 76 -22.55 12.05 -26.02
C ALA A 76 -23.92 11.57 -26.53
N ASP A 77 -24.70 10.84 -25.71
CA ASP A 77 -26.14 10.68 -25.90
C ASP A 77 -26.86 12.04 -25.96
N LEU A 78 -26.41 13.05 -25.19
CA LEU A 78 -26.90 14.43 -25.24
C LEU A 78 -26.71 15.08 -26.62
N THR A 79 -25.53 14.88 -27.22
CA THR A 79 -25.26 15.39 -28.57
C THR A 79 -26.14 14.68 -29.61
N LEU A 80 -26.30 13.37 -29.50
CA LEU A 80 -27.09 12.59 -30.44
C LEU A 80 -28.59 12.96 -30.35
N ILE A 81 -29.14 13.12 -29.15
CA ILE A 81 -30.54 13.51 -28.97
C ILE A 81 -30.76 14.99 -29.38
N GLY A 82 -29.77 15.86 -29.16
CA GLY A 82 -29.77 17.23 -29.69
C GLY A 82 -29.78 17.27 -31.21
N TRP A 83 -28.96 16.43 -31.86
CA TRP A 83 -28.94 16.24 -33.32
C TRP A 83 -30.29 15.73 -33.85
N MET A 84 -30.97 14.86 -33.12
CA MET A 84 -32.33 14.39 -33.44
C MET A 84 -33.42 15.47 -33.22
N GLY A 85 -33.05 16.68 -32.78
CA GLY A 85 -33.96 17.82 -32.68
C GLY A 85 -34.74 17.87 -31.37
N ALA A 86 -34.20 17.35 -30.26
CA ALA A 86 -34.83 17.40 -28.94
C ALA A 86 -35.40 18.79 -28.60
N ASP A 87 -34.62 19.84 -28.84
CA ASP A 87 -34.98 21.22 -28.51
C ASP A 87 -35.88 21.91 -29.52
N PHE A 88 -36.18 21.29 -30.67
CA PHE A 88 -37.31 21.75 -31.50
C PHE A 88 -38.64 21.64 -30.75
N ARG A 89 -38.69 20.80 -29.70
CA ARG A 89 -39.89 20.56 -28.90
C ARG A 89 -39.74 20.94 -27.44
N ASN A 90 -38.53 20.93 -26.88
CA ASN A 90 -38.33 21.32 -25.48
C ASN A 90 -38.41 22.84 -25.28
N GLN A 91 -37.90 23.64 -26.24
CA GLN A 91 -38.07 25.10 -26.33
C GLN A 91 -37.95 25.84 -24.98
N ASP A 92 -36.86 25.65 -24.25
CA ASP A 92 -36.61 26.18 -22.89
C ASP A 92 -37.47 25.62 -21.75
N GLU A 93 -38.62 25.03 -22.03
CA GLU A 93 -39.58 24.60 -21.01
C GLU A 93 -39.14 23.30 -20.31
N ARG A 94 -38.35 22.47 -20.99
CA ARG A 94 -37.98 21.13 -20.51
C ARG A 94 -36.48 20.89 -20.54
N VAL A 95 -35.94 20.35 -19.44
CA VAL A 95 -34.51 20.06 -19.27
C VAL A 95 -34.22 18.57 -19.14
N TYR A 96 -33.02 18.16 -19.55
CA TYR A 96 -32.58 16.77 -19.51
C TYR A 96 -32.33 16.28 -18.09
N ARG A 97 -32.82 15.10 -17.74
CA ARG A 97 -32.35 14.34 -16.56
C ARG A 97 -32.19 12.86 -16.87
N LEU A 98 -31.09 12.29 -16.40
CA LEU A 98 -30.89 10.84 -16.37
C LEU A 98 -31.80 10.23 -15.29
N LEU A 99 -32.52 9.15 -15.64
CA LEU A 99 -33.43 8.45 -14.74
C LEU A 99 -32.87 7.14 -14.23
N GLY A 100 -31.97 6.50 -14.98
CA GLY A 100 -31.34 5.27 -14.56
C GLY A 100 -30.80 4.46 -15.73
N CYS A 101 -30.03 3.44 -15.38
CA CYS A 101 -29.39 2.53 -16.32
C CYS A 101 -28.94 1.25 -15.60
N GLU A 102 -28.54 0.26 -16.38
CA GLU A 102 -27.79 -0.90 -15.93
C GLU A 102 -26.35 -0.77 -16.43
N ILE A 103 -25.40 -0.89 -15.52
CA ILE A 103 -23.97 -0.68 -15.77
C ILE A 103 -23.22 -1.96 -15.44
N THR A 104 -22.35 -2.39 -16.35
CA THR A 104 -21.44 -3.53 -16.15
C THR A 104 -20.02 -3.10 -16.45
N PHE A 105 -19.13 -3.24 -15.47
CA PHE A 105 -17.69 -3.12 -15.67
C PHE A 105 -17.13 -4.49 -16.08
N HIS A 106 -16.15 -4.52 -16.98
CA HIS A 106 -15.60 -5.76 -17.54
C HIS A 106 -14.17 -6.02 -17.05
N ASP A 107 -13.66 -7.21 -17.34
CA ASP A 107 -12.32 -7.61 -16.94
C ASP A 107 -11.21 -6.70 -17.48
N GLY A 108 -10.05 -6.74 -16.82
CA GLY A 108 -8.89 -5.90 -17.10
C GLY A 108 -8.83 -4.60 -16.30
N GLY A 109 -9.90 -4.24 -15.58
CA GLY A 109 -9.95 -3.12 -14.64
C GLY A 109 -10.28 -1.77 -15.27
N LEU A 110 -10.31 -0.72 -14.45
CA LEU A 110 -10.62 0.63 -14.93
C LEU A 110 -9.54 1.11 -15.93
N PRO A 111 -9.91 1.88 -16.97
CA PRO A 111 -8.96 2.41 -17.96
C PRO A 111 -7.82 3.22 -17.34
N GLU A 112 -6.61 3.05 -17.87
CA GLU A 112 -5.38 3.70 -17.38
C GLU A 112 -5.22 5.12 -17.93
N GLU A 113 -4.46 5.95 -17.23
CA GLU A 113 -4.25 7.37 -17.57
C GLU A 113 -3.82 7.59 -19.03
N ASP A 114 -3.02 6.69 -19.59
CA ASP A 114 -2.47 6.84 -20.93
C ASP A 114 -3.36 6.30 -22.06
N GLU A 115 -4.50 5.68 -21.72
CA GLU A 115 -5.45 5.12 -22.69
C GLU A 115 -6.39 6.18 -23.29
N THR A 116 -6.89 5.88 -24.50
CA THR A 116 -8.00 6.58 -25.15
C THR A 116 -9.25 5.72 -25.07
N LEU A 117 -10.33 6.30 -24.57
CA LEU A 117 -11.66 5.68 -24.55
C LEU A 117 -12.33 5.86 -25.91
N GLN A 118 -13.03 4.84 -26.36
CA GLN A 118 -13.83 4.84 -27.59
C GLN A 118 -15.24 4.38 -27.25
N PHE A 119 -16.23 5.22 -27.56
CA PHE A 119 -17.63 4.95 -27.29
C PHE A 119 -18.39 4.70 -28.59
N GLN A 120 -19.33 3.77 -28.52
CA GLN A 120 -20.44 3.65 -29.46
C GLN A 120 -21.73 3.76 -28.66
N ILE A 121 -22.44 4.88 -28.82
CA ILE A 121 -23.65 5.19 -28.07
C ILE A 121 -24.85 5.15 -29.00
N GLU A 122 -25.86 4.38 -28.61
CA GLU A 122 -27.06 4.15 -29.39
C GLU A 122 -28.29 4.64 -28.63
N ILE A 123 -29.10 5.49 -29.27
CA ILE A 123 -30.47 5.76 -28.86
C ILE A 123 -31.36 4.70 -29.51
N THR A 124 -32.00 3.88 -28.68
CA THR A 124 -32.75 2.70 -29.11
C THR A 124 -34.25 2.97 -29.29
N GLY A 125 -34.76 4.05 -28.70
CA GLY A 125 -36.16 4.43 -28.85
C GLY A 125 -36.56 5.65 -28.04
N HIS A 126 -37.82 6.05 -28.21
CA HIS A 126 -38.45 7.20 -27.57
C HIS A 126 -39.81 6.80 -27.01
N ALA A 127 -40.26 7.46 -25.95
CA ALA A 127 -41.59 7.30 -25.39
C ALA A 127 -42.10 8.61 -24.80
N GLU A 128 -43.41 8.69 -24.61
CA GLU A 128 -44.04 9.74 -23.81
C GLU A 128 -44.81 9.09 -22.66
N LEU A 129 -44.45 9.44 -21.42
CA LEU A 129 -45.07 8.90 -20.22
C LEU A 129 -45.66 10.05 -19.40
N SER A 130 -46.99 10.11 -19.31
CA SER A 130 -47.71 11.16 -18.57
C SER A 130 -47.30 12.58 -18.98
N GLY A 131 -47.07 12.81 -20.28
CA GLY A 131 -46.62 14.11 -20.82
C GLY A 131 -45.11 14.35 -20.76
N VAL A 132 -44.34 13.47 -20.09
CA VAL A 132 -42.87 13.54 -20.06
C VAL A 132 -42.30 12.80 -21.27
N ARG A 133 -41.49 13.51 -22.07
CA ARG A 133 -40.73 12.90 -23.17
C ARG A 133 -39.54 12.13 -22.61
N MET A 134 -39.38 10.89 -23.07
CA MET A 134 -38.32 9.99 -22.67
C MET A 134 -37.61 9.41 -23.88
N PHE A 135 -36.34 9.07 -23.69
CA PHE A 135 -35.59 8.27 -24.65
C PHE A 135 -34.78 7.20 -23.93
N PHE A 136 -34.47 6.16 -24.69
CA PHE A 136 -33.76 4.97 -24.22
C PHE A 136 -32.43 4.86 -24.95
N PHE A 137 -31.39 4.44 -24.24
CA PHE A 137 -30.06 4.35 -24.80
C PHE A 137 -29.25 3.19 -24.22
N GLN A 138 -28.20 2.83 -24.96
CA GLN A 138 -27.20 1.86 -24.56
C GLN A 138 -25.86 2.20 -25.19
N TYR A 139 -24.76 1.77 -24.57
CA TYR A 139 -23.45 1.97 -25.16
C TYR A 139 -22.39 1.01 -24.63
N ASP A 140 -21.32 0.88 -25.41
CA ASP A 140 -20.08 0.20 -25.01
C ASP A 140 -18.93 1.21 -25.03
N CYS A 141 -18.09 1.15 -24.00
CA CYS A 141 -16.84 1.88 -23.92
C CYS A 141 -15.67 0.90 -24.04
N ARG A 142 -14.81 1.13 -25.04
CA ARG A 142 -13.56 0.39 -25.21
C ARG A 142 -12.39 1.27 -24.80
N ALA A 143 -11.48 0.72 -24.01
CA ALA A 143 -10.16 1.31 -23.77
C ALA A 143 -9.17 0.49 -24.60
N SER A 144 -8.54 1.13 -25.59
CA SER A 144 -7.76 0.40 -26.60
C SER A 144 -8.61 -0.70 -27.27
N SER A 145 -8.16 -1.97 -27.27
CA SER A 145 -8.93 -3.10 -27.81
C SER A 145 -9.89 -3.76 -26.81
N ARG A 146 -9.89 -3.34 -25.54
CA ARG A 146 -10.59 -4.00 -24.44
C ARG A 146 -11.94 -3.33 -24.18
N LEU A 147 -13.01 -4.13 -24.04
CA LEU A 147 -14.29 -3.61 -23.53
C LEU A 147 -14.11 -3.29 -22.04
N ALA A 148 -14.19 -2.02 -21.66
CA ALA A 148 -13.94 -1.57 -20.30
C ALA A 148 -15.23 -1.54 -19.48
N PHE A 149 -16.29 -0.96 -20.04
CA PHE A 149 -17.61 -0.93 -19.40
C PHE A 149 -18.74 -0.82 -20.44
N SER A 150 -19.95 -1.19 -20.03
CA SER A 150 -21.16 -1.17 -20.86
C SER A 150 -22.33 -0.56 -20.09
N ILE A 151 -23.19 0.16 -20.80
CA ILE A 151 -24.51 0.61 -20.31
C ILE A 151 -25.61 -0.05 -21.13
N ARG A 152 -26.62 -0.58 -20.43
CA ARG A 152 -27.86 -1.12 -21.01
C ARG A 152 -29.06 -0.54 -20.28
N ASN A 153 -30.24 -0.63 -20.91
CA ASN A 153 -31.50 -0.15 -20.34
C ASN A 153 -31.44 1.31 -19.83
N GLY A 154 -30.61 2.14 -20.47
CA GLY A 154 -30.44 3.55 -20.14
C GLY A 154 -31.73 4.31 -20.42
N GLN A 155 -32.11 5.18 -19.49
CA GLN A 155 -33.34 5.96 -19.52
C GLN A 155 -33.06 7.39 -19.13
N ALA A 156 -33.48 8.32 -19.97
CA ALA A 156 -33.47 9.74 -19.67
C ALA A 156 -34.76 10.41 -20.16
N GLY A 157 -35.03 11.60 -19.67
CA GLY A 157 -36.22 12.35 -20.06
C GLY A 157 -36.04 13.86 -19.99
N PHE A 158 -37.05 14.57 -20.48
CA PHE A 158 -37.11 16.02 -20.54
C PHE A 158 -38.25 16.54 -19.67
N PHE A 159 -37.90 17.28 -18.62
CA PHE A 159 -38.80 17.65 -17.53
C PHE A 159 -38.95 19.16 -17.41
N THR A 160 -40.17 19.60 -17.11
CA THR A 160 -40.43 20.95 -16.63
C THR A 160 -39.96 21.12 -15.18
N ASP A 161 -39.78 22.36 -14.74
CA ASP A 161 -39.38 22.68 -13.37
C ASP A 161 -40.40 22.14 -12.34
N ASP A 162 -41.70 22.22 -12.64
CA ASP A 162 -42.79 21.69 -11.80
C ASP A 162 -42.76 20.15 -11.68
N GLU A 163 -42.48 19.45 -12.79
CA GLU A 163 -42.33 17.98 -12.80
C GLU A 163 -41.12 17.55 -11.95
N LEU A 164 -40.01 18.31 -11.97
CA LEU A 164 -38.83 18.04 -11.14
C LEU A 164 -39.08 18.34 -9.65
N ALA A 165 -39.71 19.47 -9.35
CA ALA A 165 -40.03 19.88 -7.99
C ALA A 165 -40.99 18.89 -7.30
N SER A 166 -42.00 18.39 -8.04
CA SER A 166 -43.00 17.45 -7.54
C SER A 166 -42.53 15.99 -7.40
N GLY A 167 -41.33 15.67 -7.90
CA GLY A 167 -40.76 14.33 -7.81
C GLY A 167 -40.62 13.84 -6.37
N LYS A 168 -41.11 12.63 -6.08
CA LYS A 168 -41.11 12.03 -4.72
C LYS A 168 -39.75 11.49 -4.26
N GLY A 169 -38.71 11.58 -5.09
CA GLY A 169 -37.44 10.89 -4.83
C GLY A 169 -37.54 9.38 -5.01
N VAL A 170 -36.50 8.68 -4.58
CA VAL A 170 -36.49 7.21 -4.55
C VAL A 170 -37.41 6.72 -3.43
N ILE A 171 -38.34 5.83 -3.79
CA ILE A 171 -39.20 5.14 -2.83
C ILE A 171 -38.53 3.80 -2.48
N TRP A 172 -37.74 3.81 -1.42
CA TRP A 172 -37.07 2.62 -0.89
C TRP A 172 -36.92 2.72 0.63
N ASP A 173 -37.10 1.62 1.35
CA ASP A 173 -37.00 1.55 2.80
C ASP A 173 -36.15 0.33 3.20
N PRO A 174 -34.94 0.54 3.73
CA PRO A 174 -34.03 -0.56 4.10
C PRO A 174 -34.64 -1.53 5.11
N THR A 175 -35.55 -1.05 5.97
CA THR A 175 -36.13 -1.86 7.05
C THR A 175 -37.25 -2.78 6.60
N LYS A 176 -37.81 -2.54 5.41
CA LYS A 176 -38.92 -3.33 4.83
C LYS A 176 -38.46 -4.27 3.73
N GLU A 177 -37.31 -3.99 3.13
CA GLU A 177 -36.75 -4.75 2.01
C GLU A 177 -35.79 -5.84 2.51
N LYS A 178 -35.79 -6.98 1.81
CA LYS A 178 -34.84 -8.06 2.09
C LYS A 178 -33.47 -7.72 1.49
N ALA A 179 -32.41 -8.27 2.08
CA ALA A 179 -31.07 -8.20 1.50
C ALA A 179 -31.06 -8.80 0.09
N PRO A 180 -30.35 -8.20 -0.88
CA PRO A 180 -30.21 -8.73 -2.24
C PRO A 180 -29.69 -10.17 -2.27
N THR A 181 -28.64 -10.48 -1.49
CA THR A 181 -28.12 -11.83 -1.34
C THR A 181 -28.82 -12.55 -0.18
N ALA A 182 -29.60 -13.59 -0.51
CA ALA A 182 -30.33 -14.39 0.47
C ALA A 182 -29.40 -15.16 1.43
N THR A 183 -28.30 -15.72 0.91
CA THR A 183 -27.33 -16.52 1.67
C THR A 183 -25.93 -15.95 1.43
N PRO A 184 -25.46 -14.98 2.25
CA PRO A 184 -24.18 -14.33 2.04
C PRO A 184 -23.03 -15.27 2.43
N ALA A 185 -21.84 -15.01 1.88
CA ALA A 185 -20.60 -15.57 2.40
C ALA A 185 -20.42 -15.26 3.90
N ALA A 186 -19.83 -16.22 4.62
CA ALA A 186 -19.51 -16.02 6.03
C ALA A 186 -18.34 -15.02 6.17
N PHE A 187 -18.54 -13.98 6.96
CA PHE A 187 -17.54 -12.96 7.23
C PHE A 187 -17.59 -12.52 8.69
N ALA A 188 -16.41 -12.41 9.32
CA ALA A 188 -16.25 -11.92 10.69
C ALA A 188 -15.48 -10.59 10.67
N PRO A 189 -16.05 -9.48 11.15
CA PRO A 189 -15.41 -8.17 11.11
C PRO A 189 -14.37 -7.99 12.25
N ASP A 190 -13.57 -9.01 12.54
CA ASP A 190 -12.62 -9.00 13.68
C ASP A 190 -11.50 -7.97 13.52
N ARG A 191 -11.24 -7.52 12.28
CA ARG A 191 -10.26 -6.49 11.93
C ARG A 191 -10.88 -5.09 11.78
N ALA A 192 -12.19 -4.94 12.03
CA ALA A 192 -12.84 -3.66 11.86
C ALA A 192 -12.34 -2.64 12.88
N SER A 193 -12.29 -1.37 12.46
CA SER A 193 -11.96 -0.25 13.34
C SER A 193 -12.88 -0.24 14.57
N SER A 194 -12.31 0.09 15.72
CA SER A 194 -13.07 0.31 16.95
C SER A 194 -13.82 1.66 16.95
N ARG A 195 -13.45 2.59 16.06
CA ARG A 195 -14.14 3.88 15.87
C ARG A 195 -15.53 3.64 15.26
N ARG A 196 -16.48 4.53 15.54
CA ARG A 196 -17.87 4.45 15.06
C ARG A 196 -18.32 5.68 14.28
N ALA A 197 -17.45 6.68 14.18
CA ALA A 197 -17.59 7.88 13.37
C ALA A 197 -16.18 8.40 13.06
N PHE A 198 -16.04 9.15 11.98
CA PHE A 198 -14.77 9.69 11.49
C PHE A 198 -14.95 11.15 11.11
N SER A 199 -14.16 12.02 11.73
CA SER A 199 -14.07 13.45 11.41
C SER A 199 -13.45 13.67 10.02
N GLU A 200 -13.62 14.88 9.49
CA GLU A 200 -13.01 15.31 8.22
C GLU A 200 -11.51 15.04 8.16
N ALA A 201 -10.76 15.45 9.19
CA ALA A 201 -9.33 15.20 9.28
C ALA A 201 -8.95 13.70 9.23
N GLN A 202 -9.80 12.81 9.76
CA GLN A 202 -9.56 11.37 9.70
C GLN A 202 -9.85 10.82 8.30
N VAL A 203 -10.93 11.25 7.64
CA VAL A 203 -11.20 10.84 6.26
C VAL A 203 -10.09 11.34 5.32
N ASP A 204 -9.60 12.57 5.54
CA ASP A 204 -8.46 13.12 4.79
C ASP A 204 -7.16 12.38 5.05
N ALA A 205 -6.92 11.92 6.28
CA ALA A 205 -5.79 11.04 6.56
C ALA A 205 -5.85 9.77 5.70
N PHE A 206 -7.03 9.18 5.51
CA PHE A 206 -7.19 8.03 4.60
C PHE A 206 -6.97 8.41 3.13
N ARG A 207 -7.44 9.58 2.66
CA ARG A 207 -7.13 10.10 1.30
C ARG A 207 -5.62 10.25 1.07
N GLN A 208 -4.89 10.63 2.10
CA GLN A 208 -3.43 10.76 2.07
C GLN A 208 -2.70 9.40 2.20
N GLY A 209 -3.44 8.29 2.32
CA GLY A 209 -2.88 6.95 2.47
C GLY A 209 -2.48 6.59 3.91
N ASN A 210 -2.86 7.40 4.90
CA ASN A 210 -2.60 7.13 6.31
C ASN A 210 -3.81 6.48 6.98
N ALA A 211 -3.99 5.18 6.71
CA ALA A 211 -5.08 4.41 7.27
C ALA A 211 -4.97 4.24 8.80
N TRP A 212 -3.75 4.22 9.37
CA TRP A 212 -3.59 4.12 10.82
C TRP A 212 -4.12 5.36 11.54
N GLU A 213 -3.80 6.56 11.06
CA GLU A 213 -4.33 7.81 11.61
C GLU A 213 -5.87 7.89 11.49
N CYS A 214 -6.42 7.43 10.36
CA CYS A 214 -7.86 7.38 10.12
C CYS A 214 -8.58 6.38 11.04
N PHE A 215 -8.10 5.13 11.12
CA PHE A 215 -8.85 4.03 11.73
C PHE A 215 -8.42 3.69 13.17
N GLY A 216 -7.23 4.10 13.60
CA GLY A 216 -6.70 3.92 14.96
C GLY A 216 -6.14 2.53 15.23
N ASP A 217 -6.15 2.12 16.51
CA ASP A 217 -5.60 0.85 16.99
C ASP A 217 -6.15 -0.35 16.18
N GLY A 218 -5.25 -1.29 15.84
CA GLY A 218 -5.51 -2.43 14.95
C GLY A 218 -5.07 -2.18 13.51
N PHE A 219 -4.76 -0.93 13.14
CA PHE A 219 -4.30 -0.55 11.80
C PHE A 219 -2.81 -0.19 11.75
N GLU A 220 -2.02 -0.46 12.79
CA GLU A 220 -0.60 -0.11 12.87
C GLU A 220 0.21 -0.63 11.67
N ALA A 221 -0.12 -1.82 11.15
CA ALA A 221 0.55 -2.38 9.97
C ALA A 221 0.40 -1.52 8.70
N CYS A 222 -0.66 -0.71 8.61
CA CYS A 222 -0.89 0.19 7.48
C CYS A 222 0.07 1.38 7.46
N ALA A 223 0.64 1.77 8.61
CA ALA A 223 1.64 2.82 8.68
C ALA A 223 2.91 2.47 7.88
N ALA A 224 3.16 1.18 7.68
CA ALA A 224 4.28 0.67 6.91
C ALA A 224 4.00 0.56 5.40
N HIS A 225 2.79 0.88 4.93
CA HIS A 225 2.45 0.73 3.51
C HIS A 225 3.29 1.65 2.61
N SER A 226 3.76 1.09 1.50
CA SER A 226 4.50 1.79 0.48
C SER A 226 3.61 2.48 -0.54
N ASN A 227 2.55 1.78 -0.95
CA ASN A 227 1.55 2.21 -1.90
C ASN A 227 0.15 1.91 -1.33
N PRO A 228 -0.28 2.63 -0.28
CA PRO A 228 -1.51 2.32 0.45
C PRO A 228 -2.77 2.50 -0.42
N PRO A 229 -3.77 1.60 -0.32
CA PRO A 229 -5.12 1.86 -0.80
C PRO A 229 -5.67 3.13 -0.15
N ARG A 230 -6.28 4.01 -0.94
CA ARG A 230 -6.81 5.29 -0.48
C ARG A 230 -7.96 5.79 -1.34
N LEU A 231 -8.75 6.71 -0.80
CA LEU A 231 -9.77 7.45 -1.54
C LEU A 231 -9.14 8.53 -2.44
N PRO A 232 -9.85 8.99 -3.49
CA PRO A 232 -9.40 10.12 -4.29
C PRO A 232 -9.54 11.43 -3.48
N GLY A 233 -8.69 12.41 -3.83
CA GLY A 233 -8.68 13.75 -3.24
C GLY A 233 -9.15 14.82 -4.21
N ASP A 234 -8.81 16.07 -3.91
CA ASP A 234 -9.09 17.25 -4.75
C ASP A 234 -10.56 17.34 -5.19
N ARG A 235 -10.82 17.50 -6.49
CA ARG A 235 -12.19 17.59 -7.05
C ARG A 235 -13.05 16.36 -6.80
N LEU A 236 -12.42 15.22 -6.50
CA LEU A 236 -13.07 13.95 -6.22
C LEU A 236 -13.13 13.62 -4.72
N ALA A 237 -12.79 14.55 -3.83
CA ALA A 237 -13.17 14.45 -2.42
C ALA A 237 -14.67 14.76 -2.28
N LEU A 238 -15.52 13.73 -2.41
CA LEU A 238 -16.97 13.91 -2.55
C LEU A 238 -17.79 13.72 -1.26
N PHE A 239 -17.13 13.51 -0.12
CA PHE A 239 -17.76 13.57 1.20
C PHE A 239 -16.74 13.98 2.26
N ASP A 240 -17.22 14.64 3.31
CA ASP A 240 -16.33 15.29 4.28
C ASP A 240 -16.03 14.34 5.43
N LYS A 241 -17.07 13.73 5.99
CA LYS A 241 -16.98 12.93 7.22
C LYS A 241 -17.87 11.69 7.17
N VAL A 242 -17.62 10.78 8.10
CA VAL A 242 -18.46 9.60 8.34
C VAL A 242 -19.14 9.75 9.69
N ASP A 243 -20.45 10.01 9.67
CA ASP A 243 -21.25 10.22 10.88
C ASP A 243 -21.50 8.92 11.66
N ALA A 244 -21.58 7.79 10.96
CA ALA A 244 -21.81 6.48 11.56
C ALA A 244 -21.11 5.37 10.78
N PHE A 245 -20.47 4.47 11.49
CA PHE A 245 -19.91 3.22 11.00
C PHE A 245 -20.24 2.12 12.01
N ASP A 246 -20.93 1.08 11.57
CA ASP A 246 -21.24 -0.08 12.39
C ASP A 246 -20.99 -1.35 11.54
N PRO A 247 -19.93 -2.13 11.82
CA PRO A 247 -19.58 -3.31 11.03
C PRO A 247 -20.61 -4.45 11.14
N ALA A 248 -21.51 -4.42 12.13
CA ALA A 248 -22.61 -5.38 12.29
C ALA A 248 -23.98 -4.69 12.19
N GLY A 249 -24.01 -3.43 11.75
CA GLY A 249 -25.21 -2.61 11.71
C GLY A 249 -26.04 -2.81 10.45
N GLY A 250 -26.97 -1.88 10.25
CA GLY A 250 -27.89 -1.87 9.12
C GLY A 250 -29.07 -2.83 9.30
N PRO A 251 -30.06 -2.78 8.39
CA PRO A 251 -31.30 -3.55 8.49
C PRO A 251 -31.08 -5.07 8.43
N TRP A 252 -29.94 -5.50 7.89
CA TRP A 252 -29.62 -6.92 7.68
C TRP A 252 -28.57 -7.45 8.66
N GLY A 253 -28.05 -6.60 9.55
CA GLY A 253 -27.01 -6.96 10.51
C GLY A 253 -25.67 -7.35 9.86
N ARG A 254 -25.37 -6.79 8.69
CA ARG A 254 -24.21 -7.14 7.85
C ARG A 254 -23.18 -6.00 7.72
N GLY A 255 -23.52 -4.82 8.23
CA GLY A 255 -22.69 -3.62 8.13
C GLY A 255 -23.48 -2.41 7.64
N TYR A 256 -23.15 -1.24 8.19
CA TYR A 256 -23.73 0.04 7.82
C TYR A 256 -22.70 1.16 7.91
N LEU A 257 -22.79 2.11 6.97
CA LEU A 257 -22.06 3.37 7.03
C LEU A 257 -22.93 4.53 6.56
N ARG A 258 -22.77 5.69 7.20
CA ARG A 258 -23.37 6.97 6.84
C ARG A 258 -22.27 8.03 6.71
N ALA A 259 -22.06 8.55 5.51
CA ALA A 259 -21.19 9.68 5.22
C ALA A 259 -22.01 10.92 4.88
N SER A 260 -21.45 12.11 5.11
CA SER A 260 -22.07 13.38 4.77
C SER A 260 -21.14 14.26 3.96
N ALA A 261 -21.69 14.99 3.00
CA ALA A 261 -21.03 16.02 2.22
C ALA A 261 -21.82 17.32 2.30
N HIS A 262 -21.15 18.40 2.67
CA HIS A 262 -21.65 19.74 2.46
C HIS A 262 -21.39 20.14 1.01
N THR A 263 -22.44 20.58 0.32
CA THR A 263 -22.40 20.93 -1.11
C THR A 263 -22.78 22.40 -1.29
N PRO A 264 -21.79 23.32 -1.31
CA PRO A 264 -22.07 24.74 -1.48
C PRO A 264 -22.58 25.06 -2.88
N THR A 265 -23.38 26.11 -3.01
CA THR A 265 -23.79 26.69 -4.30
C THR A 265 -22.61 27.08 -5.21
N SER A 266 -21.42 27.28 -4.65
CA SER A 266 -20.19 27.61 -5.36
C SER A 266 -19.33 26.41 -5.77
N THR A 267 -19.80 25.17 -5.62
CA THR A 267 -19.01 23.99 -5.97
C THR A 267 -18.77 23.87 -7.48
N TRP A 268 -17.60 23.34 -7.84
CA TRP A 268 -17.03 23.39 -9.19
C TRP A 268 -17.87 22.72 -10.29
N PHE A 269 -18.67 21.71 -9.94
CA PHE A 269 -19.42 20.96 -10.96
C PHE A 269 -20.63 21.74 -11.50
N TYR A 270 -21.14 22.74 -10.77
CA TYR A 270 -22.23 23.60 -11.26
C TYR A 270 -21.78 24.54 -12.39
N ASP A 271 -20.49 24.88 -12.46
CA ASP A 271 -19.94 25.71 -13.53
C ASP A 271 -20.08 25.05 -14.91
N GLY A 272 -20.01 23.71 -14.94
CA GLY A 272 -19.98 22.91 -16.16
C GLY A 272 -21.27 22.16 -16.49
N HIS A 273 -22.03 21.73 -15.49
CA HIS A 273 -23.11 20.76 -15.65
C HIS A 273 -24.43 21.30 -15.09
N PHE A 274 -25.35 21.87 -15.88
CA PHE A 274 -25.24 22.25 -17.29
C PHE A 274 -25.31 23.77 -17.46
N HIS A 275 -24.86 24.24 -18.62
CA HIS A 275 -25.00 25.65 -19.00
C HIS A 275 -26.48 26.09 -18.98
N HIS A 276 -26.80 27.10 -18.17
CA HIS A 276 -28.16 27.60 -17.90
C HIS A 276 -29.14 26.59 -17.26
N ASP A 277 -28.65 25.44 -16.77
CA ASP A 277 -29.40 24.46 -15.99
C ASP A 277 -28.44 23.68 -15.06
N PRO A 278 -27.83 24.36 -14.06
CA PRO A 278 -26.83 23.74 -13.20
C PRO A 278 -27.45 22.70 -12.26
N CYS A 279 -26.87 21.50 -12.23
CA CYS A 279 -27.22 20.44 -11.30
C CYS A 279 -26.01 19.51 -11.07
N MET A 280 -25.95 18.84 -9.93
CA MET A 280 -24.90 17.85 -9.68
C MET A 280 -25.04 16.67 -10.65
N PRO A 281 -23.96 16.24 -11.33
CA PRO A 281 -23.99 15.03 -12.14
C PRO A 281 -24.41 13.81 -11.32
N GLY A 282 -25.34 13.02 -11.85
CA GLY A 282 -25.76 11.77 -11.22
C GLY A 282 -24.61 10.77 -11.06
N THR A 283 -23.64 10.85 -11.96
CA THR A 283 -22.39 10.08 -11.96
C THR A 283 -21.48 10.44 -10.79
N LEU A 284 -21.38 11.73 -10.41
CA LEU A 284 -20.63 12.16 -9.23
C LEU A 284 -21.38 11.78 -7.94
N MET A 285 -22.71 11.83 -7.93
CA MET A 285 -23.50 11.31 -6.79
C MET A 285 -23.24 9.81 -6.58
N ALA A 286 -23.18 9.04 -7.66
CA ALA A 286 -22.84 7.62 -7.60
C ALA A 286 -21.38 7.39 -7.16
N GLU A 287 -20.42 8.17 -7.68
CA GLU A 287 -19.02 8.11 -7.28
C GLU A 287 -18.83 8.33 -5.78
N ALA A 288 -19.50 9.33 -5.20
CA ALA A 288 -19.46 9.60 -3.77
C ALA A 288 -19.97 8.39 -2.95
N ALA A 289 -21.04 7.75 -3.42
CA ALA A 289 -21.57 6.54 -2.78
C ALA A 289 -20.62 5.33 -2.93
N VAL A 290 -19.91 5.22 -4.05
CA VAL A 290 -18.85 4.21 -4.24
C VAL A 290 -17.67 4.48 -3.29
N GLN A 291 -17.22 5.72 -3.16
CA GLN A 291 -16.17 6.09 -2.20
C GLN A 291 -16.58 5.79 -0.75
N ALA A 292 -17.85 6.00 -0.39
CA ALA A 292 -18.37 5.62 0.93
C ALA A 292 -18.28 4.09 1.16
N LEU A 293 -18.53 3.28 0.13
CA LEU A 293 -18.35 1.82 0.17
C LEU A 293 -16.86 1.43 0.26
N GLU A 294 -15.97 2.09 -0.47
CA GLU A 294 -14.51 1.92 -0.37
C GLU A 294 -14.01 2.23 1.04
N PHE A 295 -14.51 3.32 1.64
CA PHE A 295 -14.20 3.67 3.03
C PHE A 295 -14.70 2.60 4.00
N HIS A 296 -15.93 2.10 3.82
CA HIS A 296 -16.46 1.00 4.64
C HIS A 296 -15.57 -0.25 4.56
N ALA A 297 -15.14 -0.64 3.35
CA ALA A 297 -14.25 -1.78 3.15
C ALA A 297 -12.91 -1.60 3.88
N ALA A 298 -12.31 -0.41 3.81
CA ALA A 298 -11.10 -0.08 4.54
C ALA A 298 -11.32 -0.13 6.05
N ALA A 299 -12.41 0.47 6.56
CA ALA A 299 -12.77 0.47 7.97
C ALA A 299 -13.08 -0.93 8.53
N LEU A 300 -13.50 -1.89 7.71
CA LEU A 300 -13.62 -3.31 8.07
C LEU A 300 -12.27 -4.02 8.22
N GLY A 301 -11.16 -3.37 7.89
CA GLY A 301 -9.82 -3.94 7.90
C GLY A 301 -9.49 -4.72 6.62
N LEU A 302 -10.26 -4.57 5.54
CA LEU A 302 -9.95 -5.26 4.28
C LEU A 302 -8.71 -4.70 3.61
N THR A 303 -8.14 -3.57 4.03
CA THR A 303 -6.92 -3.02 3.44
C THR A 303 -5.65 -3.33 4.24
N THR A 304 -5.74 -3.89 5.45
CA THR A 304 -4.60 -3.97 6.40
C THR A 304 -3.36 -4.67 5.84
N ASP A 305 -3.56 -5.76 5.11
CA ASP A 305 -2.50 -6.58 4.52
C ASP A 305 -2.37 -6.38 3.01
N ARG A 306 -2.93 -5.28 2.46
CA ARG A 306 -3.11 -5.07 1.02
C ARG A 306 -2.42 -3.80 0.54
N ASP A 307 -1.14 -3.67 0.91
CA ASP A 307 -0.24 -2.68 0.35
C ASP A 307 -0.11 -2.89 -1.19
N GLY A 308 -0.17 -1.80 -1.94
CA GLY A 308 -0.20 -1.77 -3.41
C GLY A 308 -1.47 -2.31 -4.04
N TYR A 309 -2.61 -2.17 -3.36
CA TYR A 309 -3.92 -2.45 -3.93
C TYR A 309 -4.69 -1.16 -4.25
N VAL A 310 -5.60 -1.26 -5.21
CA VAL A 310 -6.58 -0.23 -5.55
C VAL A 310 -7.99 -0.80 -5.50
N PHE A 311 -8.96 0.08 -5.27
CA PHE A 311 -10.38 -0.25 -5.40
C PHE A 311 -10.80 -0.17 -6.87
N GLU A 312 -11.63 -1.11 -7.29
CA GLU A 312 -12.34 -1.05 -8.58
C GLU A 312 -13.70 -1.76 -8.48
N PRO A 313 -14.67 -1.46 -9.36
CA PRO A 313 -15.92 -2.22 -9.42
C PRO A 313 -15.67 -3.71 -9.71
N VAL A 314 -16.52 -4.60 -9.19
CA VAL A 314 -16.43 -6.03 -9.51
C VAL A 314 -16.77 -6.27 -10.98
N PRO A 315 -15.88 -6.88 -11.79
CA PRO A 315 -16.15 -7.19 -13.18
C PRO A 315 -17.32 -8.17 -13.35
N GLY A 316 -18.11 -7.97 -14.40
CA GLY A 316 -19.24 -8.82 -14.75
C GLY A 316 -20.48 -8.64 -13.86
N HIS A 317 -20.37 -7.96 -12.73
CA HIS A 317 -21.53 -7.60 -11.90
C HIS A 317 -22.28 -6.42 -12.52
N THR A 318 -23.56 -6.62 -12.85
CA THR A 318 -24.43 -5.55 -13.35
C THR A 318 -25.07 -4.78 -12.19
N ALA A 319 -24.77 -3.50 -12.07
CA ALA A 319 -25.37 -2.59 -11.12
C ALA A 319 -26.50 -1.78 -11.78
N LYS A 320 -27.62 -1.58 -11.06
CA LYS A 320 -28.75 -0.77 -11.53
C LYS A 320 -28.76 0.58 -10.83
N PHE A 321 -28.60 1.66 -11.59
CA PHE A 321 -28.67 3.02 -11.07
C PHE A 321 -30.07 3.59 -11.23
N ILE A 322 -30.57 4.22 -10.17
CA ILE A 322 -31.90 4.83 -10.12
C ILE A 322 -31.76 6.26 -9.63
N CYS A 323 -32.02 7.22 -10.51
CA CYS A 323 -31.95 8.65 -10.22
C CYS A 323 -33.37 9.23 -10.21
N ARG A 324 -33.79 9.79 -9.07
CA ARG A 324 -35.16 10.32 -8.87
C ARG A 324 -35.20 11.68 -8.18
N GLY A 325 -34.07 12.38 -8.15
CA GLY A 325 -33.98 13.76 -7.67
C GLY A 325 -32.74 14.45 -8.23
N GLN A 326 -32.56 15.71 -7.85
CA GLN A 326 -31.48 16.57 -8.29
C GLN A 326 -30.95 17.37 -7.10
N VAL A 327 -29.69 17.79 -7.20
CA VAL A 327 -29.03 18.71 -6.28
C VAL A 327 -28.62 19.92 -7.12
N VAL A 328 -29.19 21.08 -6.88
CA VAL A 328 -29.08 22.28 -7.73
C VAL A 328 -28.52 23.44 -6.91
N PRO A 329 -27.95 24.51 -7.47
CA PRO A 329 -27.40 25.61 -6.68
C PRO A 329 -28.47 26.61 -6.21
N ASP A 330 -29.64 26.14 -5.76
CA ASP A 330 -30.69 27.02 -5.21
C ASP A 330 -30.44 27.36 -3.72
N ALA A 331 -29.75 26.49 -3.00
CA ALA A 331 -29.16 26.71 -1.69
C ALA A 331 -27.93 25.82 -1.51
N ASP A 332 -27.19 26.03 -0.41
CA ASP A 332 -26.22 25.04 0.01
C ASP A 332 -26.97 23.79 0.50
N HIS A 333 -26.50 22.62 0.10
CA HIS A 333 -27.16 21.34 0.39
C HIS A 333 -26.31 20.46 1.29
N ASP A 334 -26.96 19.64 2.11
CA ASP A 334 -26.29 18.51 2.79
C ASP A 334 -26.71 17.20 2.13
N VAL A 335 -25.73 16.49 1.57
CA VAL A 335 -25.93 15.21 0.91
C VAL A 335 -25.40 14.09 1.80
N ILE A 336 -26.25 13.13 2.12
CA ILE A 336 -25.95 11.95 2.93
C ILE A 336 -25.81 10.73 2.02
N TYR A 337 -24.70 10.03 2.15
CA TYR A 337 -24.43 8.77 1.46
C TYR A 337 -24.48 7.61 2.45
N GLU A 338 -25.37 6.65 2.21
CA GLU A 338 -25.54 5.48 3.07
C GLU A 338 -25.15 4.20 2.33
N VAL A 339 -24.42 3.36 3.03
CA VAL A 339 -23.97 2.03 2.59
C VAL A 339 -24.64 0.99 3.46
N PHE A 340 -25.42 0.11 2.84
CA PHE A 340 -26.05 -1.04 3.51
C PHE A 340 -25.41 -2.31 2.98
N VAL A 341 -24.54 -2.93 3.77
CA VAL A 341 -23.73 -4.07 3.30
C VAL A 341 -24.63 -5.27 3.01
N ASP A 342 -24.50 -5.80 1.81
CA ASP A 342 -25.18 -7.01 1.37
C ASP A 342 -24.29 -8.24 1.61
N GLU A 343 -23.03 -8.19 1.20
CA GLU A 343 -22.13 -9.35 1.25
C GLU A 343 -20.67 -8.93 1.24
N VAL A 344 -19.83 -9.65 1.98
CA VAL A 344 -18.37 -9.53 1.96
C VAL A 344 -17.77 -10.89 1.63
N VAL A 345 -16.96 -10.94 0.58
CA VAL A 345 -16.20 -12.12 0.18
C VAL A 345 -14.71 -11.81 0.43
N ASP A 346 -14.15 -12.31 1.53
CA ASP A 346 -12.73 -12.13 1.84
C ASP A 346 -11.86 -13.12 1.04
N GLY A 347 -10.60 -12.77 0.82
CA GLY A 347 -9.66 -13.52 -0.01
C GLY A 347 -8.49 -12.66 -0.47
N ASP A 348 -7.72 -13.10 -1.46
CA ASP A 348 -6.59 -12.32 -1.99
C ASP A 348 -7.04 -11.02 -2.68
N THR A 349 -8.24 -11.05 -3.27
CA THR A 349 -8.91 -9.93 -3.95
C THR A 349 -10.31 -9.78 -3.33
N PRO A 350 -10.44 -9.21 -2.11
CA PRO A 350 -11.74 -9.12 -1.44
C PRO A 350 -12.76 -8.37 -2.26
N GLU A 351 -14.00 -8.82 -2.19
CA GLU A 351 -15.15 -8.17 -2.78
C GLU A 351 -16.13 -7.75 -1.70
N ILE A 352 -16.71 -6.57 -1.83
CA ILE A 352 -17.82 -6.11 -0.99
C ILE A 352 -18.96 -5.62 -1.88
N TYR A 353 -20.16 -6.03 -1.51
CA TYR A 353 -21.39 -5.66 -2.16
C TYR A 353 -22.30 -4.94 -1.19
N ALA A 354 -22.95 -3.88 -1.66
CA ALA A 354 -23.86 -3.10 -0.83
C ALA A 354 -24.97 -2.45 -1.65
N SER A 355 -26.09 -2.16 -0.99
CA SER A 355 -27.02 -1.16 -1.48
C SER A 355 -26.51 0.23 -1.13
N LEU A 356 -26.52 1.13 -2.12
CA LEU A 356 -26.02 2.49 -1.99
C LEU A 356 -27.18 3.47 -2.13
N LEU A 357 -27.28 4.44 -1.23
CA LEU A 357 -28.33 5.46 -1.22
C LEU A 357 -27.71 6.85 -1.05
N ALA A 358 -28.16 7.83 -1.84
CA ALA A 358 -27.88 9.24 -1.58
C ALA A 358 -29.16 10.01 -1.26
N THR A 359 -29.09 10.86 -0.24
CA THR A 359 -30.21 11.69 0.24
C THR A 359 -29.75 13.14 0.36
N SER A 360 -30.38 14.06 -0.38
CA SER A 360 -30.14 15.51 -0.27
C SER A 360 -31.24 16.12 0.58
N ASP A 361 -30.89 16.75 1.71
CA ASP A 361 -31.84 17.44 2.62
C ASP A 361 -33.09 16.61 2.98
N GLY A 362 -32.89 15.31 3.20
CA GLY A 362 -33.96 14.36 3.53
C GLY A 362 -34.72 13.78 2.34
N LYS A 363 -34.48 14.24 1.10
CA LYS A 363 -35.04 13.67 -0.14
C LYS A 363 -34.07 12.65 -0.75
N LYS A 364 -34.51 11.40 -0.92
CA LYS A 364 -33.69 10.34 -1.55
C LYS A 364 -33.56 10.60 -3.05
N VAL A 365 -32.34 10.89 -3.52
CA VAL A 365 -32.09 11.34 -4.90
C VAL A 365 -31.49 10.25 -5.79
N PHE A 366 -30.70 9.34 -5.22
CA PHE A 366 -30.04 8.25 -5.94
C PHE A 366 -30.13 6.94 -5.15
N TYR A 367 -30.29 5.82 -5.86
CA TYR A 367 -30.26 4.48 -5.27
C TYR A 367 -29.67 3.46 -6.24
N CYS A 368 -28.77 2.63 -5.72
CA CYS A 368 -28.27 1.44 -6.39
C CYS A 368 -28.53 0.22 -5.49
N PRO A 369 -29.43 -0.71 -5.89
CA PRO A 369 -29.79 -1.85 -5.05
C PRO A 369 -28.63 -2.76 -4.69
N ARG A 370 -27.65 -2.91 -5.58
CA ARG A 370 -26.46 -3.72 -5.33
C ARG A 370 -25.31 -3.25 -6.21
N PHE A 371 -24.32 -2.63 -5.61
CA PHE A 371 -23.04 -2.31 -6.24
C PHE A 371 -21.94 -3.15 -5.61
N GLY A 372 -20.99 -3.62 -6.41
CA GLY A 372 -19.85 -4.39 -5.94
C GLY A 372 -18.54 -3.66 -6.22
N ILE A 373 -17.66 -3.59 -5.23
CA ILE A 373 -16.25 -3.22 -5.42
C ILE A 373 -15.35 -4.38 -5.00
N ARG A 374 -14.14 -4.42 -5.54
CA ARG A 374 -13.07 -5.31 -5.12
C ARG A 374 -11.76 -4.57 -4.92
N LEU A 375 -10.88 -5.17 -4.11
CA LEU A 375 -9.49 -4.74 -3.97
C LEU A 375 -8.60 -5.53 -4.92
N ARG A 376 -7.93 -4.87 -5.85
CA ARG A 376 -7.03 -5.49 -6.82
C ARG A 376 -5.59 -4.99 -6.65
N ARG A 377 -4.61 -5.89 -6.80
CA ARG A 377 -3.18 -5.53 -6.87
C ARG A 377 -2.90 -4.56 -8.03
N ASN A 378 -2.18 -3.49 -7.73
CA ASN A 378 -1.75 -2.46 -8.67
C ASN A 378 -0.24 -2.27 -8.53
N TRP A 379 0.50 -3.10 -9.27
CA TRP A 379 1.95 -3.02 -9.31
C TRP A 379 2.39 -1.72 -9.97
N ALA A 380 3.49 -1.15 -9.46
CA ALA A 380 4.15 -0.04 -10.13
C ALA A 380 4.58 -0.45 -11.55
N LYS A 381 4.78 0.55 -12.42
CA LYS A 381 5.32 0.31 -13.75
C LYS A 381 6.66 -0.42 -13.63
N ARG A 382 6.77 -1.56 -14.32
CA ARG A 382 7.97 -2.41 -14.31
C ARG A 382 9.22 -1.60 -14.61
N ARG A 383 10.25 -1.76 -13.77
CA ARG A 383 11.61 -1.27 -13.98
C ARG A 383 12.30 -2.14 -15.03
N VAL A 384 12.91 -1.49 -16.02
CA VAL A 384 13.58 -2.17 -17.13
C VAL A 384 14.97 -1.58 -17.31
N ALA A 385 15.99 -2.36 -16.94
CA ALA A 385 17.38 -2.02 -17.24
C ALA A 385 17.60 -1.84 -18.75
N ALA A 386 18.33 -0.80 -19.14
CA ALA A 386 18.74 -0.59 -20.53
C ALA A 386 19.68 -1.70 -21.03
N HIS A 387 20.52 -2.23 -20.13
CA HIS A 387 21.44 -3.33 -20.41
C HIS A 387 21.30 -4.39 -19.32
N PRO A 388 20.34 -5.34 -19.47
CA PRO A 388 20.11 -6.40 -18.49
C PRO A 388 21.36 -7.24 -18.21
N LEU A 389 21.62 -7.55 -16.94
CA LEU A 389 22.69 -8.45 -16.53
C LEU A 389 22.15 -9.87 -16.51
N ILE A 390 22.50 -10.66 -17.52
CA ILE A 390 22.02 -12.04 -17.68
C ILE A 390 22.94 -13.01 -16.93
N ILE A 391 22.35 -13.85 -16.07
CA ILE A 391 23.04 -14.80 -15.20
C ILE A 391 22.37 -16.18 -15.23
N GLY A 392 23.01 -17.15 -14.59
CA GLY A 392 22.55 -18.54 -14.49
C GLY A 392 23.16 -19.44 -15.57
N PRO A 393 23.12 -20.77 -15.38
CA PRO A 393 23.78 -21.71 -16.27
C PRO A 393 23.38 -21.61 -17.74
N LEU A 394 22.12 -21.23 -18.03
CA LEU A 394 21.61 -21.05 -19.40
C LEU A 394 21.21 -19.60 -19.70
N GLY A 395 21.59 -18.63 -18.86
CA GLY A 395 21.21 -17.23 -19.03
C GLY A 395 19.73 -16.96 -18.82
N GLU A 396 19.11 -17.67 -17.88
CA GLU A 396 17.66 -17.64 -17.64
C GLU A 396 17.23 -16.72 -16.48
N SER A 397 18.18 -16.01 -15.86
CA SER A 397 17.94 -15.11 -14.74
C SER A 397 18.57 -13.75 -15.00
N ARG A 398 18.03 -12.74 -14.31
CA ARG A 398 18.57 -11.37 -14.34
C ARG A 398 19.11 -10.99 -12.97
N GLY A 399 20.28 -10.38 -12.97
CA GLY A 399 20.97 -9.93 -11.76
C GLY A 399 21.17 -8.42 -11.67
N ASP A 400 20.59 -7.65 -12.58
CA ASP A 400 20.65 -6.18 -12.57
C ASP A 400 19.79 -5.57 -11.45
N GLU A 401 20.17 -4.37 -11.01
CA GLU A 401 19.54 -3.63 -9.90
C GLU A 401 18.03 -3.47 -10.10
N GLU A 402 17.58 -3.14 -11.31
CA GLU A 402 16.15 -2.99 -11.61
C GLU A 402 15.37 -4.28 -11.31
N THR A 403 15.92 -5.45 -11.65
CA THR A 403 15.32 -6.75 -11.35
C THR A 403 15.32 -7.04 -9.84
N LEU A 404 16.36 -6.62 -9.12
CA LEU A 404 16.43 -6.77 -7.66
C LEU A 404 15.43 -5.88 -6.94
N LEU A 405 15.17 -4.68 -7.46
CA LEU A 405 14.10 -3.81 -6.98
C LEU A 405 12.71 -4.38 -7.32
N GLU A 406 12.52 -5.06 -8.45
CA GLU A 406 11.29 -5.83 -8.69
C GLU A 406 11.07 -6.96 -7.66
N CYS A 407 12.16 -7.55 -7.16
CA CYS A 407 12.09 -8.52 -6.07
C CYS A 407 11.69 -7.89 -4.72
N ALA A 408 11.88 -6.58 -4.56
CA ALA A 408 11.52 -5.85 -3.35
C ALA A 408 10.03 -5.46 -3.33
N ASP A 409 9.58 -4.65 -4.29
CA ASP A 409 8.23 -4.04 -4.29
C ASP A 409 7.45 -4.23 -5.61
N GLY A 410 8.05 -4.92 -6.59
CA GLY A 410 7.47 -5.13 -7.91
C GLY A 410 6.60 -6.39 -8.05
N ALA A 411 6.10 -6.60 -9.26
CA ALA A 411 5.41 -7.84 -9.61
C ALA A 411 6.39 -9.02 -9.47
N PRO A 412 6.07 -10.09 -8.72
CA PRO A 412 6.99 -11.23 -8.54
C PRO A 412 7.55 -11.81 -9.85
N SER A 413 6.73 -11.86 -10.91
CA SER A 413 7.18 -12.34 -12.22
C SER A 413 8.14 -11.41 -12.95
N ALA A 414 8.16 -10.12 -12.60
CA ALA A 414 9.11 -9.18 -13.18
C ALA A 414 10.54 -9.45 -12.70
N ALA A 415 10.70 -9.99 -11.49
CA ALA A 415 11.97 -10.40 -10.90
C ALA A 415 12.41 -11.82 -11.33
N PHE A 416 11.50 -12.78 -11.26
CA PHE A 416 11.83 -14.21 -11.39
C PHE A 416 11.17 -14.93 -12.57
N GLY A 417 10.41 -14.22 -13.41
CA GLY A 417 9.77 -14.77 -14.60
C GLY A 417 8.56 -15.67 -14.29
N ASP A 418 8.32 -16.63 -15.19
CA ASP A 418 7.08 -17.42 -15.21
C ASP A 418 6.82 -18.22 -13.93
N MET A 419 7.87 -18.67 -13.23
CA MET A 419 7.70 -19.45 -12.00
C MET A 419 6.99 -18.66 -10.89
N TYR A 420 7.03 -17.32 -10.93
CA TYR A 420 6.35 -16.44 -9.98
C TYR A 420 5.08 -15.76 -10.54
N ARG A 421 4.68 -16.01 -11.80
CA ARG A 421 3.55 -15.33 -12.47
C ARG A 421 2.22 -15.41 -11.72
N LYS A 422 1.91 -16.53 -11.08
CA LYS A 422 0.69 -16.67 -10.26
C LYS A 422 0.65 -15.64 -9.12
N PHE A 423 1.80 -15.23 -8.58
CA PHE A 423 1.89 -14.31 -7.46
C PHE A 423 1.69 -12.84 -7.83
N ASP A 424 1.61 -12.54 -9.13
CA ASP A 424 1.20 -11.21 -9.58
C ASP A 424 -0.25 -10.92 -9.19
N THR A 425 -1.07 -11.96 -8.98
CA THR A 425 -2.51 -11.87 -8.68
C THR A 425 -2.98 -12.68 -7.47
N GLU A 426 -2.17 -13.61 -6.95
CA GLU A 426 -2.55 -14.51 -5.85
C GLU A 426 -1.48 -14.52 -4.77
N SER A 427 -1.87 -14.65 -3.50
CA SER A 427 -0.96 -14.80 -2.35
C SER A 427 0.18 -13.76 -2.26
N ILE A 428 1.08 -13.96 -1.32
CA ILE A 428 2.28 -13.14 -1.15
C ILE A 428 3.50 -14.04 -1.15
N VAL A 429 4.66 -13.48 -1.46
CA VAL A 429 5.95 -14.18 -1.44
C VAL A 429 6.96 -13.36 -0.65
N ALA A 430 7.98 -14.03 -0.14
CA ALA A 430 9.11 -13.36 0.49
C ALA A 430 9.75 -12.37 -0.49
N ARG A 431 10.17 -11.22 0.03
CA ARG A 431 10.71 -10.10 -0.74
C ARG A 431 12.11 -9.76 -0.27
N LEU A 432 12.87 -9.07 -1.12
CA LEU A 432 14.03 -8.32 -0.65
C LEU A 432 13.60 -7.03 0.03
N PRO A 433 14.46 -6.42 0.86
CA PRO A 433 14.26 -5.05 1.31
C PRO A 433 14.23 -4.05 0.17
N GLN A 434 13.52 -2.94 0.38
CA GLN A 434 13.45 -1.82 -0.54
C GLN A 434 14.31 -0.65 -0.04
N PRO A 435 14.71 0.30 -0.91
CA PRO A 435 15.42 1.50 -0.48
C PRO A 435 14.69 2.24 0.66
N PRO A 436 15.41 2.78 1.66
CA PRO A 436 16.87 2.90 1.75
C PRO A 436 17.58 1.70 2.41
N TYR A 437 16.91 0.55 2.58
CA TYR A 437 17.47 -0.66 3.22
C TYR A 437 17.84 -1.77 2.22
N HIS A 438 17.84 -1.45 0.93
CA HIS A 438 18.27 -2.36 -0.13
C HIS A 438 19.79 -2.31 -0.27
N PHE A 439 20.47 -3.41 0.08
CA PHE A 439 21.93 -3.46 0.12
C PHE A 439 22.50 -4.53 -0.82
N LEU A 440 21.95 -4.57 -2.04
CA LEU A 440 22.32 -5.50 -3.10
C LEU A 440 22.29 -4.77 -4.45
N SER A 441 23.45 -4.39 -4.99
CA SER A 441 23.48 -3.63 -6.26
C SER A 441 23.31 -4.52 -7.47
N ARG A 442 23.90 -5.73 -7.45
CA ARG A 442 23.74 -6.71 -8.54
C ARG A 442 24.07 -8.13 -8.09
N VAL A 443 23.49 -9.11 -8.77
CA VAL A 443 23.89 -10.51 -8.73
C VAL A 443 24.71 -10.82 -9.97
N THR A 444 25.96 -11.23 -9.80
CA THR A 444 26.89 -11.47 -10.91
C THR A 444 26.91 -12.92 -11.38
N SER A 445 26.55 -13.87 -10.52
CA SER A 445 26.40 -15.27 -10.92
C SER A 445 25.49 -16.05 -9.97
N VAL A 446 24.88 -17.12 -10.50
CA VAL A 446 24.18 -18.16 -9.74
C VAL A 446 24.45 -19.51 -10.40
N SER A 447 24.74 -20.54 -9.61
CA SER A 447 25.19 -21.84 -10.12
C SER A 447 24.06 -22.77 -10.59
N THR A 448 22.82 -22.46 -10.22
CA THR A 448 21.65 -23.29 -10.50
C THR A 448 20.66 -22.58 -11.42
N ARG A 449 19.74 -23.35 -12.00
CA ARG A 449 18.59 -22.81 -12.73
C ARG A 449 17.47 -22.43 -11.74
N PRO A 450 16.63 -21.43 -12.05
CA PRO A 450 15.48 -21.04 -11.23
C PRO A 450 14.59 -22.23 -10.86
N GLY A 451 14.14 -22.26 -9.61
CA GLY A 451 13.30 -23.33 -9.06
C GLY A 451 14.04 -24.63 -8.73
N THR A 452 15.37 -24.66 -8.89
CA THR A 452 16.19 -25.83 -8.51
C THR A 452 16.58 -25.75 -7.03
N GLU A 453 15.95 -26.59 -6.20
CA GLU A 453 16.34 -26.80 -4.81
C GLU A 453 17.58 -27.70 -4.74
N GLU A 454 18.78 -27.13 -4.63
CA GLU A 454 20.04 -27.90 -4.60
C GLU A 454 20.97 -27.44 -3.48
N SER A 455 21.30 -28.36 -2.57
CA SER A 455 22.37 -28.15 -1.59
C SER A 455 23.71 -28.05 -2.31
N GLY A 456 24.47 -27.01 -2.02
CA GLY A 456 25.68 -26.62 -2.75
C GLY A 456 25.44 -25.51 -3.78
N ALA A 457 24.21 -25.02 -3.97
CA ALA A 457 23.94 -23.88 -4.83
C ALA A 457 24.72 -22.65 -4.35
N VAL A 458 25.42 -21.98 -5.26
CA VAL A 458 26.25 -20.80 -4.99
C VAL A 458 25.74 -19.62 -5.79
N MET A 459 25.74 -18.44 -5.17
CA MET A 459 25.62 -17.17 -5.88
C MET A 459 26.75 -16.21 -5.50
N THR A 460 27.03 -15.27 -6.40
CA THR A 460 27.89 -14.10 -6.13
C THR A 460 27.13 -12.81 -6.41
N ALA A 461 27.30 -11.84 -5.53
CA ALA A 461 26.66 -10.54 -5.59
C ALA A 461 27.65 -9.43 -5.28
N GLU A 462 27.34 -8.22 -5.73
CA GLU A 462 28.12 -7.02 -5.42
C GLU A 462 27.22 -5.95 -4.82
N TYR A 463 27.77 -5.19 -3.87
CA TYR A 463 27.18 -3.97 -3.33
C TYR A 463 28.17 -2.82 -3.52
N ASP A 464 27.74 -1.80 -4.26
CA ASP A 464 28.51 -0.58 -4.43
C ASP A 464 28.35 0.31 -3.19
N ILE A 465 29.47 0.83 -2.71
CA ILE A 465 29.50 1.74 -1.58
C ILE A 465 29.71 3.15 -2.11
N SER A 466 28.79 4.05 -1.78
CA SER A 466 28.99 5.47 -2.00
C SER A 466 29.64 6.11 -0.77
N SER A 467 30.56 7.06 -0.99
CA SER A 467 31.14 7.85 0.10
C SER A 467 30.11 8.71 0.85
N ASP A 468 28.97 8.95 0.19
CA ASP A 468 27.87 9.81 0.64
C ASP A 468 26.69 8.98 1.18
N ASP A 469 26.87 7.67 1.34
CA ASP A 469 25.84 6.81 1.91
C ASP A 469 25.49 7.23 3.35
N TRP A 470 24.18 7.39 3.57
CA TRP A 470 23.60 7.94 4.80
C TRP A 470 24.08 7.22 6.08
N TYR A 471 24.33 5.91 5.99
CA TYR A 471 24.68 5.10 7.14
C TYR A 471 26.09 5.37 7.67
N PHE A 472 27.02 5.90 6.87
CA PHE A 472 28.33 6.37 7.38
C PHE A 472 28.23 7.71 8.09
N ASP A 473 27.22 8.51 7.77
CA ASP A 473 26.97 9.77 8.45
C ASP A 473 26.18 9.56 9.74
N ASP A 474 25.33 8.53 9.78
CA ASP A 474 24.58 8.15 10.97
C ASP A 474 25.42 7.39 11.99
N ASN A 475 26.42 6.59 11.56
CA ASN A 475 27.35 5.92 12.46
C ASN A 475 28.63 6.74 12.68
N LEU A 476 28.75 7.35 13.87
CA LEU A 476 29.70 8.44 14.12
C LEU A 476 31.14 7.95 14.37
N ASN A 477 31.39 6.65 14.39
CA ASN A 477 32.74 6.10 14.44
C ASN A 477 33.40 5.99 13.04
N GLY A 478 32.71 6.35 11.96
CA GLY A 478 33.24 6.39 10.60
C GLY A 478 33.39 5.02 9.91
N GLN A 479 32.95 3.95 10.57
CA GLN A 479 32.93 2.59 10.02
C GLN A 479 31.52 2.27 9.50
N MET A 480 31.41 1.25 8.65
CA MET A 480 30.11 0.69 8.29
C MET A 480 29.41 0.15 9.56
N PRO A 481 28.14 0.50 9.80
CA PRO A 481 27.37 -0.05 10.92
C PRO A 481 27.14 -1.55 10.72
N PHE A 482 26.99 -2.29 11.82
CA PHE A 482 26.87 -3.73 11.73
C PHE A 482 25.56 -4.13 11.08
N ALA A 483 24.48 -3.38 11.30
CA ALA A 483 23.22 -3.61 10.61
C ALA A 483 23.39 -3.65 9.08
N VAL A 484 24.14 -2.70 8.52
CA VAL A 484 24.35 -2.59 7.07
C VAL A 484 25.23 -3.73 6.56
N LEU A 485 26.35 -4.01 7.23
CA LEU A 485 27.24 -5.11 6.84
C LEU A 485 26.54 -6.48 6.91
N ALA A 486 25.72 -6.69 7.94
CA ALA A 486 24.91 -7.89 8.07
C ALA A 486 23.93 -8.02 6.91
N GLU A 487 23.23 -6.96 6.52
CA GLU A 487 22.30 -7.00 5.38
C GLU A 487 22.99 -7.24 4.04
N ILE A 488 24.16 -6.64 3.80
CA ILE A 488 24.98 -6.90 2.59
C ILE A 488 25.30 -8.40 2.49
N ALA A 489 25.55 -9.06 3.62
CA ALA A 489 25.80 -10.50 3.66
C ALA A 489 24.51 -11.34 3.54
N LEU A 490 23.41 -10.90 4.15
CA LEU A 490 22.19 -11.70 4.34
C LEU A 490 21.16 -11.58 3.21
N GLN A 491 21.04 -10.43 2.53
CA GLN A 491 20.10 -10.24 1.42
C GLN A 491 20.39 -11.18 0.23
N PRO A 492 21.66 -11.44 -0.15
CA PRO A 492 21.99 -12.49 -1.13
C PRO A 492 21.40 -13.86 -0.76
N CYS A 493 21.40 -14.26 0.52
CA CYS A 493 20.80 -15.53 0.95
C CYS A 493 19.29 -15.57 0.65
N GLY A 494 18.57 -14.47 0.92
CA GLY A 494 17.14 -14.36 0.63
C GLY A 494 16.83 -14.39 -0.87
N TRP A 495 17.67 -13.74 -1.69
CA TRP A 495 17.56 -13.81 -3.15
C TRP A 495 17.81 -15.24 -3.65
N LEU A 496 18.89 -15.90 -3.21
CA LEU A 496 19.20 -17.27 -3.60
C LEU A 496 18.08 -18.24 -3.18
N ALA A 497 17.55 -18.10 -1.96
CA ALA A 497 16.45 -18.93 -1.50
C ALA A 497 15.19 -18.78 -2.38
N SER A 498 14.88 -17.56 -2.80
CA SER A 498 13.73 -17.27 -3.67
C SER A 498 13.97 -17.79 -5.09
N HIS A 499 15.19 -17.62 -5.62
CA HIS A 499 15.64 -18.16 -6.90
C HIS A 499 15.56 -19.69 -6.94
N SER A 500 15.96 -20.37 -5.86
CA SER A 500 15.86 -21.83 -5.70
C SER A 500 14.42 -22.34 -5.56
N GLY A 501 13.43 -21.47 -5.43
CA GLY A 501 12.01 -21.82 -5.42
C GLY A 501 11.40 -22.07 -4.04
N PHE A 502 12.11 -21.79 -2.94
CA PHE A 502 11.58 -22.06 -1.58
C PHE A 502 10.39 -21.16 -1.19
N ALA A 503 10.17 -20.04 -1.89
CA ALA A 503 9.00 -19.17 -1.71
C ALA A 503 7.78 -19.55 -2.60
N LEU A 504 7.91 -20.52 -3.51
CA LEU A 504 6.82 -20.96 -4.40
C LEU A 504 5.57 -21.58 -3.72
N PRO A 505 5.62 -22.04 -2.45
CA PRO A 505 4.40 -22.37 -1.72
C PRO A 505 3.45 -21.19 -1.50
N GLY A 506 3.96 -19.94 -1.47
CA GLY A 506 3.15 -18.74 -1.20
C GLY A 506 2.74 -18.59 0.27
N GLY A 507 2.42 -17.36 0.69
CA GLY A 507 1.92 -17.06 2.03
C GLY A 507 2.93 -17.25 3.17
N LEU A 508 4.20 -17.53 2.85
CA LEU A 508 5.28 -17.73 3.80
C LEU A 508 6.09 -16.46 4.01
N ARG A 509 6.57 -16.26 5.24
CA ARG A 509 7.45 -15.16 5.65
C ARG A 509 8.88 -15.68 5.81
N PHE A 510 9.85 -14.93 5.31
CA PHE A 510 11.28 -15.31 5.40
C PHE A 510 11.92 -14.61 6.60
N ARG A 511 12.55 -15.38 7.49
CA ARG A 511 13.18 -14.85 8.72
C ARG A 511 14.55 -15.46 8.92
N ASN A 512 15.54 -14.62 9.22
CA ASN A 512 16.80 -15.10 9.78
C ASN A 512 16.55 -15.68 11.18
N LEU A 513 17.31 -16.70 11.55
CA LEU A 513 17.17 -17.42 12.81
C LEU A 513 18.45 -17.44 13.61
N GLU A 514 19.59 -17.58 12.94
CA GLU A 514 20.89 -17.76 13.54
C GLU A 514 21.97 -17.15 12.64
N GLY A 515 23.08 -16.75 13.26
CA GLY A 515 24.31 -16.45 12.56
C GLY A 515 25.52 -16.66 13.47
N ASP A 516 26.61 -17.16 12.90
CA ASP A 516 27.89 -17.39 13.53
C ASP A 516 29.00 -16.94 12.58
N GLY A 517 29.71 -15.88 12.93
CA GLY A 517 30.65 -15.25 12.02
C GLY A 517 31.84 -14.60 12.69
N VAL A 518 32.80 -14.22 11.85
CA VAL A 518 34.03 -13.52 12.23
C VAL A 518 34.24 -12.36 11.27
N LEU A 519 34.29 -11.15 11.82
CA LEU A 519 34.72 -9.97 11.07
C LEU A 519 36.24 -9.97 10.98
N HIS A 520 36.82 -9.91 9.79
CA HIS A 520 38.27 -9.86 9.59
C HIS A 520 38.80 -8.44 9.40
N ARG A 521 37.96 -7.54 8.88
CA ARG A 521 38.34 -6.17 8.56
C ARG A 521 37.16 -5.22 8.72
N GLU A 522 37.44 -4.00 9.15
CA GLU A 522 36.49 -2.89 9.18
C GLU A 522 36.25 -2.33 7.77
N VAL A 523 35.00 -2.04 7.43
CA VAL A 523 34.62 -1.41 6.15
C VAL A 523 34.48 0.10 6.36
N LEU A 524 35.09 0.87 5.46
CA LEU A 524 35.12 2.32 5.46
C LEU A 524 34.41 2.87 4.22
N ARG A 525 34.03 4.15 4.27
CA ARG A 525 33.39 4.85 3.13
C ARG A 525 34.25 4.96 1.86
N THR A 526 35.54 4.59 1.97
CA THR A 526 36.49 4.52 0.85
C THR A 526 36.57 3.13 0.22
N ASP A 527 36.03 2.10 0.87
CA ASP A 527 35.92 0.78 0.28
C ASP A 527 34.83 0.86 -0.78
N GLN A 528 35.21 0.89 -2.07
CA GLN A 528 34.30 1.23 -3.18
C GLN A 528 33.17 0.22 -3.40
N ARG A 529 33.41 -1.05 -3.07
CA ARG A 529 32.50 -2.16 -3.35
C ARG A 529 32.82 -3.37 -2.47
N LEU A 530 31.78 -4.10 -2.09
CA LEU A 530 31.87 -5.41 -1.45
C LEU A 530 31.30 -6.51 -2.35
N ASP A 531 31.97 -7.65 -2.36
CA ASP A 531 31.62 -8.84 -3.11
C ASP A 531 31.17 -9.92 -2.11
N THR A 532 29.92 -10.37 -2.22
CA THR A 532 29.35 -11.40 -1.36
C THR A 532 29.20 -12.71 -2.12
N ARG A 533 29.69 -13.80 -1.54
CA ARG A 533 29.43 -15.16 -2.00
C ARG A 533 28.55 -15.87 -0.98
N SER A 534 27.41 -16.38 -1.41
CA SER A 534 26.48 -17.15 -0.56
C SER A 534 26.32 -18.56 -1.12
N THR A 535 26.52 -19.57 -0.27
CA THR A 535 26.42 -20.99 -0.62
C THR A 535 25.34 -21.64 0.22
N LEU A 536 24.29 -22.18 -0.39
CA LEU A 536 23.25 -22.96 0.31
C LEU A 536 23.85 -24.29 0.76
N THR A 537 24.05 -24.50 2.05
CA THR A 537 24.75 -25.69 2.58
C THR A 537 23.82 -26.76 3.12
N ASN A 538 22.60 -26.40 3.51
CA ASN A 538 21.62 -27.36 4.02
C ASN A 538 20.18 -26.88 3.80
N VAL A 539 19.28 -27.84 3.62
CA VAL A 539 17.83 -27.64 3.52
C VAL A 539 17.13 -28.65 4.43
N ALA A 540 16.32 -28.18 5.36
CA ALA A 540 15.52 -29.02 6.24
C ALA A 540 14.04 -28.63 6.17
N LYS A 541 13.16 -29.59 5.91
CA LYS A 541 11.70 -29.36 5.82
C LYS A 541 11.00 -29.97 7.04
N ALA A 542 10.12 -29.22 7.68
CA ALA A 542 9.35 -29.63 8.85
C ALA A 542 7.90 -29.13 8.73
N GLY A 543 7.00 -29.98 8.23
CA GLY A 543 5.63 -29.59 7.92
C GLY A 543 5.61 -28.46 6.86
N PRO A 544 4.90 -27.33 7.09
CA PRO A 544 4.86 -26.21 6.17
C PRO A 544 6.10 -25.30 6.23
N MET A 545 7.07 -25.60 7.11
CA MET A 545 8.26 -24.79 7.31
C MET A 545 9.45 -25.39 6.54
N THR A 546 10.24 -24.52 5.93
CA THR A 546 11.53 -24.89 5.32
C THR A 546 12.61 -24.06 5.98
N LEU A 547 13.65 -24.71 6.48
CA LEU A 547 14.87 -24.11 6.98
C LEU A 547 15.97 -24.25 5.93
N VAL A 548 16.73 -23.19 5.72
CA VAL A 548 17.86 -23.14 4.79
C VAL A 548 19.07 -22.56 5.51
N THR A 549 20.22 -23.21 5.38
CA THR A 549 21.49 -22.76 5.96
C THR A 549 22.43 -22.32 4.86
N PHE A 550 23.18 -21.25 5.08
CA PHE A 550 24.14 -20.70 4.15
C PHE A 550 25.51 -20.49 4.78
N ASP A 551 26.55 -20.75 3.99
CA ASP A 551 27.90 -20.23 4.21
C ASP A 551 28.08 -18.98 3.35
N VAL A 552 28.51 -17.89 3.99
CA VAL A 552 28.63 -16.57 3.37
C VAL A 552 30.03 -16.02 3.58
N THR A 553 30.64 -15.52 2.51
CA THR A 553 31.87 -14.74 2.58
C THR A 553 31.65 -13.38 1.96
N VAL A 554 32.20 -12.34 2.59
CA VAL A 554 32.22 -10.97 2.05
C VAL A 554 33.66 -10.54 1.88
N ASP A 555 34.00 -10.09 0.68
CA ASP A 555 35.33 -9.63 0.30
C ASP A 555 35.22 -8.20 -0.25
N THR A 556 36.30 -7.43 -0.19
CA THR A 556 36.38 -6.15 -0.90
C THR A 556 36.71 -6.35 -2.38
N ALA A 557 36.48 -5.35 -3.23
CA ALA A 557 36.91 -5.39 -4.63
C ALA A 557 38.41 -5.70 -4.84
N ALA A 558 39.25 -5.39 -3.85
CA ALA A 558 40.68 -5.71 -3.86
C ALA A 558 41.01 -7.15 -3.41
N GLY A 559 39.99 -7.98 -3.10
CA GLY A 559 40.14 -9.36 -2.65
C GLY A 559 40.45 -9.54 -1.17
N ALA A 560 40.39 -8.47 -0.35
CA ALA A 560 40.59 -8.60 1.10
C ALA A 560 39.31 -9.10 1.78
N ARG A 561 39.44 -10.16 2.59
CA ARG A 561 38.35 -10.74 3.39
C ARG A 561 37.81 -9.76 4.43
N VAL A 562 36.49 -9.58 4.43
CA VAL A 562 35.75 -8.74 5.39
C VAL A 562 35.01 -9.60 6.40
N LEU A 563 34.19 -10.55 5.96
CA LEU A 563 33.32 -11.35 6.84
C LEU A 563 33.31 -12.81 6.38
N ASP A 564 33.41 -13.72 7.35
CA ASP A 564 32.96 -15.11 7.22
C ASP A 564 31.73 -15.31 8.11
N LEU A 565 30.69 -15.96 7.59
CA LEU A 565 29.42 -16.13 8.28
C LEU A 565 28.72 -17.44 7.88
N GLU A 566 28.39 -18.27 8.86
CA GLU A 566 27.35 -19.30 8.71
C GLU A 566 26.02 -18.74 9.22
N THR A 567 24.93 -18.92 8.48
CA THR A 567 23.63 -18.32 8.84
C THR A 567 22.47 -19.23 8.46
N GLN A 568 21.39 -19.19 9.25
CA GLN A 568 20.19 -19.97 8.98
C GLN A 568 18.96 -19.09 8.87
N PHE A 569 18.11 -19.40 7.89
CA PHE A 569 16.81 -18.78 7.70
C PHE A 569 15.69 -19.82 7.67
N GLY A 570 14.46 -19.34 7.82
CA GLY A 570 13.28 -20.17 7.62
C GLY A 570 12.16 -19.45 6.89
N PHE A 571 11.38 -20.23 6.15
CA PHE A 571 10.07 -19.86 5.60
C PHE A 571 8.98 -20.33 6.55
N PHE A 572 8.18 -19.39 7.05
CA PHE A 572 7.18 -19.64 8.08
C PHE A 572 5.79 -19.19 7.67
N PRO A 573 4.73 -19.97 7.90
CA PRO A 573 3.37 -19.46 7.84
C PRO A 573 3.17 -18.32 8.84
N ALA A 574 2.40 -17.29 8.48
CA ALA A 574 2.12 -16.15 9.36
C ALA A 574 1.59 -16.56 10.75
N ALA A 575 0.71 -17.57 10.81
CA ALA A 575 0.15 -18.09 12.05
C ALA A 575 1.19 -18.81 12.95
N ALA A 576 2.31 -19.29 12.38
CA ALA A 576 3.41 -19.85 13.18
C ALA A 576 4.22 -18.71 13.83
N LEU A 577 4.45 -17.62 13.11
CA LEU A 577 5.15 -16.44 13.64
C LEU A 577 4.34 -15.72 14.73
N ALA A 578 3.02 -15.63 14.58
CA ALA A 578 2.14 -15.01 15.58
C ALA A 578 2.15 -15.74 16.94
N ARG A 579 2.51 -17.04 16.98
CA ARG A 579 2.51 -17.89 18.19
C ARG A 579 3.91 -18.21 18.71
N GLN A 580 4.93 -17.45 18.30
CA GLN A 580 6.31 -17.70 18.73
C GLN A 580 6.46 -17.54 20.25
N ALA A 581 7.03 -18.57 20.88
CA ALA A 581 7.26 -18.61 22.33
C ALA A 581 8.45 -17.78 22.80
N GLY A 582 9.21 -17.16 21.90
CA GLY A 582 10.45 -16.47 22.25
C GLY A 582 11.65 -17.40 22.39
N LEU A 583 12.78 -16.80 22.77
CA LEU A 583 13.91 -17.51 23.37
C LEU A 583 13.60 -17.83 24.83
N ALA A 584 14.25 -18.86 25.38
CA ALA A 584 14.08 -19.23 26.78
C ALA A 584 14.37 -18.05 27.73
N ARG A 585 13.48 -17.78 28.69
CA ARG A 585 13.71 -16.84 29.80
C ARG A 585 14.73 -17.45 30.77
N ASN A 586 16.00 -17.44 30.40
CA ASN A 586 17.07 -17.85 31.33
C ASN A 586 17.13 -16.87 32.53
N ALA A 587 17.52 -17.37 33.70
CA ALA A 587 17.46 -16.60 34.95
C ALA A 587 18.27 -15.28 34.90
N GLY A 588 19.39 -15.26 34.18
CA GLY A 588 20.24 -14.07 34.06
C GLY A 588 19.58 -12.90 33.33
N PHE A 589 19.15 -13.09 32.08
CA PHE A 589 18.55 -11.98 31.33
C PHE A 589 17.11 -11.66 31.75
N ALA A 590 16.37 -12.65 32.26
CA ALA A 590 15.05 -12.38 32.86
C ALA A 590 15.20 -11.44 34.08
N ALA A 591 16.18 -11.70 34.94
CA ALA A 591 16.49 -10.80 36.05
C ALA A 591 16.88 -9.40 35.55
N ALA A 592 17.77 -9.29 34.55
CA ALA A 592 18.19 -8.00 34.00
C ALA A 592 17.01 -7.17 33.41
N TYR A 593 16.05 -7.82 32.75
CA TYR A 593 14.85 -7.17 32.23
C TYR A 593 13.96 -6.62 33.36
N GLU A 594 13.89 -7.30 34.49
CA GLU A 594 13.00 -6.98 35.62
C GLU A 594 13.61 -6.00 36.64
N LEU A 595 14.89 -5.63 36.48
CA LEU A 595 15.55 -4.68 37.39
C LEU A 595 14.82 -3.32 37.42
N PRO A 596 14.70 -2.68 38.60
CA PRO A 596 14.19 -1.32 38.70
C PRO A 596 15.13 -0.36 37.95
N ALA A 597 14.58 0.72 37.39
CA ALA A 597 15.38 1.71 36.68
C ALA A 597 16.49 2.26 37.59
N MET A 598 17.71 2.30 37.06
CA MET A 598 18.89 2.90 37.69
C MET A 598 19.67 3.61 36.58
N PRO A 599 19.20 4.80 36.14
CA PRO A 599 19.76 5.49 34.99
C PRO A 599 21.24 5.79 35.19
N ALA A 600 22.00 5.79 34.08
CA ALA A 600 23.40 6.14 34.12
C ALA A 600 23.61 7.60 34.61
N PRO A 601 24.75 7.92 35.25
CA PRO A 601 25.05 9.29 35.68
C PRO A 601 25.06 10.27 34.50
N ASP A 602 24.35 11.40 34.63
CA ASP A 602 23.92 12.25 33.50
C ASP A 602 24.97 13.25 32.95
N GLU A 603 26.28 13.02 33.08
CA GLU A 603 27.24 14.10 32.74
C GLU A 603 28.61 13.73 32.14
N ALA A 604 29.04 12.46 32.12
CA ALA A 604 30.46 12.19 31.80
C ALA A 604 30.79 11.96 30.31
N HIS A 605 29.87 11.54 29.44
CA HIS A 605 30.21 11.19 28.05
C HIS A 605 29.08 11.55 27.06
N ARG A 606 28.97 12.82 26.66
CA ARG A 606 27.94 13.30 25.69
C ARG A 606 28.19 12.93 24.22
N GLN A 607 29.23 12.17 23.90
CA GLN A 607 29.44 11.77 22.50
C GLN A 607 28.33 10.81 22.07
N ALA A 608 27.49 11.29 21.16
CA ALA A 608 26.58 10.43 20.42
C ALA A 608 27.42 9.40 19.64
N LEU A 609 27.05 8.12 19.74
CA LEU A 609 27.66 7.05 18.98
C LEU A 609 27.02 6.91 17.61
N VAL A 610 25.73 7.20 17.55
CA VAL A 610 24.89 7.13 16.36
C VAL A 610 23.91 8.31 16.34
N ARG A 611 23.39 8.62 15.16
CA ARG A 611 22.31 9.59 14.94
C ARG A 611 21.37 9.10 13.84
N GLY A 612 20.34 9.91 13.55
CA GLY A 612 19.46 9.69 12.40
C GLY A 612 18.73 8.35 12.44
N ARG A 613 18.72 7.67 11.30
CA ARG A 613 17.97 6.43 11.05
C ARG A 613 18.54 5.22 11.81
N LEU A 614 19.83 5.24 12.16
CA LEU A 614 20.47 4.16 12.93
C LEU A 614 20.27 4.29 14.45
N ARG A 615 19.68 5.38 14.95
CA ARG A 615 19.42 5.48 16.39
C ARG A 615 18.32 4.50 16.79
N MET A 616 18.73 3.37 17.38
CA MET A 616 17.81 2.30 17.79
C MET A 616 17.46 2.34 19.28
N LEU A 617 18.06 3.26 20.05
CA LEU A 617 17.83 3.42 21.48
C LEU A 617 17.36 4.85 21.77
N ASP A 618 16.24 4.96 22.47
CA ASP A 618 15.70 6.24 22.92
C ASP A 618 16.37 6.67 24.23
N GLU A 619 16.51 5.72 25.17
CA GLU A 619 17.05 5.97 26.50
C GLU A 619 17.81 4.76 27.07
N ILE A 620 18.62 5.03 28.10
CA ILE A 620 19.30 4.04 28.94
C ILE A 620 18.66 4.14 30.32
N ASP A 621 17.87 3.15 30.69
CA ASP A 621 17.11 3.16 31.94
C ASP A 621 17.82 2.39 33.07
N TYR A 622 18.86 1.62 32.76
CA TYR A 622 19.68 0.91 33.75
C TYR A 622 21.15 0.90 33.37
N PHE A 623 22.03 1.22 34.30
CA PHE A 623 23.46 0.97 34.19
C PHE A 623 24.07 0.65 35.55
N ASP A 624 24.73 -0.49 35.65
CA ASP A 624 25.53 -0.91 36.80
C ASP A 624 26.94 -1.26 36.31
N PRO A 625 27.98 -0.48 36.66
CA PRO A 625 29.35 -0.74 36.21
C PRO A 625 29.90 -2.07 36.73
N ASP A 626 29.41 -2.59 37.85
CA ASP A 626 29.90 -3.83 38.48
C ASP A 626 28.83 -4.94 38.45
N GLY A 627 27.78 -4.74 37.65
CA GLY A 627 26.69 -5.68 37.47
C GLY A 627 27.00 -6.80 36.47
N GLY A 628 25.99 -7.63 36.22
CA GLY A 628 26.07 -8.77 35.31
C GLY A 628 26.77 -9.98 35.92
N THR A 629 26.69 -11.13 35.25
CA THR A 629 27.15 -12.40 35.84
C THR A 629 28.66 -12.49 36.07
N SER A 630 29.47 -11.71 35.33
CA SER A 630 30.92 -11.60 35.54
C SER A 630 31.30 -10.45 36.48
N GLY A 631 30.35 -9.63 36.95
CA GLY A 631 30.63 -8.42 37.72
C GLY A 631 31.42 -7.35 36.95
N LEU A 632 31.33 -7.36 35.61
CA LEU A 632 32.10 -6.49 34.72
C LEU A 632 31.27 -5.38 34.09
N GLY A 633 29.96 -5.35 34.34
CA GLY A 633 29.06 -4.32 33.84
C GLY A 633 27.78 -4.90 33.24
N LEU A 634 26.66 -4.25 33.55
CA LEU A 634 25.33 -4.51 33.01
C LEU A 634 24.67 -3.20 32.61
N ILE A 635 24.10 -3.16 31.41
CA ILE A 635 23.40 -1.99 30.88
C ILE A 635 22.08 -2.40 30.22
N ARG A 636 21.06 -1.54 30.31
CA ARG A 636 19.76 -1.70 29.66
C ARG A 636 19.34 -0.41 28.96
N GLY A 637 18.81 -0.56 27.75
CA GLY A 637 18.24 0.53 26.97
C GLY A 637 16.84 0.19 26.46
N GLN A 638 16.09 1.23 26.13
CA GLN A 638 14.70 1.15 25.66
C GLN A 638 14.56 1.79 24.29
N GLN A 639 13.62 1.26 23.51
CA GLN A 639 13.15 1.81 22.25
C GLN A 639 11.61 1.77 22.24
N HIS A 640 10.97 2.90 21.96
CA HIS A 640 9.57 2.97 21.61
C HIS A 640 9.38 2.53 20.15
N VAL A 641 8.41 1.65 19.92
CA VAL A 641 8.12 1.18 18.57
C VAL A 641 7.12 2.14 17.93
N ASP A 642 7.60 2.96 17.00
CA ASP A 642 6.78 3.81 16.14
C ASP A 642 6.34 3.02 14.90
N PRO A 643 5.03 2.80 14.66
CA PRO A 643 4.55 2.15 13.44
C PRO A 643 4.98 2.85 12.14
N ASN A 644 5.24 4.16 12.17
CA ASN A 644 5.75 4.94 11.03
C ASN A 644 7.27 4.85 10.87
N ALA A 645 7.98 4.07 11.70
CA ALA A 645 9.42 3.96 11.59
C ALA A 645 9.83 3.49 10.19
N TRP A 646 10.78 4.21 9.59
CA TRP A 646 11.19 4.06 8.19
C TRP A 646 11.51 2.61 7.79
N TYR A 647 12.05 1.82 8.72
CA TYR A 647 12.47 0.45 8.47
C TYR A 647 11.29 -0.51 8.28
N PHE A 648 10.09 -0.22 8.82
CA PHE A 648 8.94 -1.10 8.59
C PHE A 648 8.50 -1.05 7.14
N LYS A 649 8.52 0.14 6.55
CA LYS A 649 8.29 0.34 5.12
C LYS A 649 9.45 -0.23 4.29
N ALA A 650 10.69 -0.02 4.73
CA ALA A 650 11.87 -0.40 3.94
C ALA A 650 12.24 -1.89 3.98
N HIS A 651 11.90 -2.64 5.04
CA HIS A 651 12.47 -3.96 5.25
C HIS A 651 11.82 -5.07 4.42
N PHE A 652 10.50 -5.26 4.46
CA PHE A 652 9.83 -6.22 3.57
C PHE A 652 8.45 -5.71 3.19
N TYR A 653 8.27 -5.46 1.89
CA TYR A 653 6.98 -5.09 1.32
C TYR A 653 5.91 -6.16 1.61
N GLN A 654 4.72 -5.75 2.07
CA GLN A 654 3.62 -6.61 2.53
C GLN A 654 3.95 -7.52 3.74
N ASP A 655 5.09 -7.33 4.41
CA ASP A 655 5.52 -8.07 5.61
C ASP A 655 6.25 -7.18 6.63
N PRO A 656 5.63 -6.09 7.10
CA PRO A 656 6.34 -5.08 7.89
C PRO A 656 6.85 -5.66 9.21
N VAL A 657 8.18 -5.65 9.36
CA VAL A 657 8.88 -6.17 10.54
C VAL A 657 10.20 -5.41 10.71
N GLN A 658 10.62 -5.16 11.94
CA GLN A 658 11.92 -4.56 12.21
C GLN A 658 13.04 -5.52 11.73
N PRO A 659 14.04 -5.04 10.98
CA PRO A 659 15.23 -5.82 10.66
C PRO A 659 15.92 -6.36 11.92
N GLY A 660 16.23 -7.66 11.93
CA GLY A 660 16.99 -8.26 13.03
C GLY A 660 18.39 -7.65 13.16
N SER A 661 18.99 -7.29 12.04
CA SER A 661 20.25 -6.55 11.89
C SER A 661 20.24 -5.20 12.65
N LEU A 662 19.15 -4.44 12.63
CA LEU A 662 18.99 -3.24 13.47
C LEU A 662 18.90 -3.58 14.97
N GLY A 663 18.31 -4.73 15.31
CA GLY A 663 18.33 -5.24 16.68
C GLY A 663 19.73 -5.59 17.18
N LEU A 664 20.58 -6.16 16.31
CA LEU A 664 22.00 -6.39 16.63
C LEU A 664 22.76 -5.07 16.77
N ASP A 665 22.48 -4.10 15.91
CA ASP A 665 23.11 -2.78 15.98
C ASP A 665 22.72 -2.03 17.26
N ALA A 666 21.47 -2.16 17.73
CA ALA A 666 21.05 -1.65 19.04
C ALA A 666 21.89 -2.25 20.20
N MET A 667 22.24 -3.54 20.13
CA MET A 667 23.11 -4.20 21.10
C MET A 667 24.55 -3.68 21.02
N THR A 668 25.07 -3.48 19.81
CA THR A 668 26.39 -2.86 19.59
C THR A 668 26.45 -1.45 20.16
N GLN A 669 25.44 -0.61 19.87
CA GLN A 669 25.33 0.75 20.42
C GLN A 669 25.34 0.74 21.95
N LEU A 670 24.58 -0.18 22.55
CA LEU A 670 24.50 -0.31 24.01
C LEU A 670 25.83 -0.78 24.61
N LEU A 671 26.54 -1.71 23.96
CA LEU A 671 27.86 -2.16 24.38
C LEU A 671 28.90 -1.03 24.29
N CYS A 672 28.98 -0.33 23.16
CA CYS A 672 29.86 0.83 22.99
C CYS A 672 29.58 1.91 24.05
N ARG A 673 28.30 2.11 24.38
CA ARG A 673 27.90 3.04 25.45
C ARG A 673 28.39 2.59 26.82
N MET A 674 28.27 1.31 27.14
CA MET A 674 28.78 0.72 28.38
C MET A 674 30.31 0.85 28.49
N VAL A 675 31.05 0.69 27.38
CA VAL A 675 32.50 0.90 27.34
C VAL A 675 32.87 2.32 27.78
N TRP A 676 32.15 3.34 27.30
CA TRP A 676 32.34 4.73 27.73
C TRP A 676 31.95 4.95 29.19
N LEU A 677 30.77 4.48 29.61
CA LEU A 677 30.28 4.69 30.96
C LEU A 677 31.14 4.01 32.03
N LYS A 678 31.75 2.86 31.71
CA LYS A 678 32.69 2.14 32.59
C LYS A 678 34.11 2.70 32.54
N ASP A 679 34.38 3.72 31.71
CA ASP A 679 35.70 4.34 31.56
C ASP A 679 36.79 3.34 31.14
N ILE A 680 36.46 2.38 30.25
CA ILE A 680 37.43 1.38 29.75
C ILE A 680 38.53 2.05 28.92
N ALA A 681 38.20 3.14 28.25
CA ALA A 681 39.12 3.94 27.43
C ALA A 681 40.06 4.83 28.25
N ARG A 682 40.06 4.73 29.59
CA ARG A 682 40.84 5.60 30.47
C ARG A 682 42.33 5.61 30.12
N GLY A 683 42.87 6.81 29.95
CA GLY A 683 44.29 7.02 29.65
C GLY A 683 44.64 7.00 28.17
N MET A 684 43.67 6.72 27.28
CA MET A 684 43.82 6.91 25.84
C MET A 684 43.65 8.39 25.49
N LYS A 685 44.46 8.88 24.55
CA LYS A 685 44.38 10.27 24.08
C LYS A 685 43.27 10.46 23.05
N ARG A 686 43.15 9.51 22.12
CA ARG A 686 42.16 9.49 21.05
C ARG A 686 41.48 8.12 21.01
N PRO A 687 40.68 7.78 22.03
CA PRO A 687 39.99 6.51 22.07
C PRO A 687 39.02 6.35 20.90
N HIS A 688 39.09 5.18 20.26
CA HIS A 688 38.24 4.76 19.17
C HIS A 688 37.64 3.40 19.51
N ILE A 689 36.33 3.27 19.38
CA ILE A 689 35.61 2.00 19.58
C ILE A 689 35.14 1.51 18.22
N SER A 690 35.54 0.29 17.87
CA SER A 690 35.08 -0.35 16.62
C SER A 690 33.60 -0.72 16.70
N THR A 691 32.93 -0.77 15.54
CA THR A 691 31.55 -1.28 15.45
C THR A 691 31.49 -2.75 15.88
N LEU A 692 32.42 -3.56 15.41
CA LEU A 692 32.71 -4.90 15.90
C LEU A 692 34.22 -5.09 15.95
N ALA A 693 34.71 -5.92 16.87
CA ALA A 693 36.11 -6.27 16.92
C ALA A 693 36.48 -7.18 15.74
N THR A 694 37.58 -6.85 15.06
CA THR A 694 38.15 -7.73 14.03
C THR A 694 38.80 -8.96 14.66
N SER A 695 38.78 -10.07 13.94
CA SER A 695 39.30 -11.38 14.35
C SER A 695 38.68 -11.89 15.66
N ALA A 696 37.45 -11.46 15.96
CA ALA A 696 36.66 -11.91 17.10
C ALA A 696 35.34 -12.51 16.62
N PRO A 697 34.81 -13.55 17.32
CA PRO A 697 33.55 -14.17 16.95
C PRO A 697 32.37 -13.26 17.28
N ILE A 698 31.32 -13.38 16.46
CA ILE A 698 29.98 -12.89 16.75
C ILE A 698 28.97 -14.01 16.49
N ARG A 699 28.05 -14.23 17.43
CA ARG A 699 26.98 -15.22 17.27
C ARG A 699 25.66 -14.67 17.76
N TRP A 700 24.61 -14.83 16.97
CA TRP A 700 23.26 -14.40 17.31
C TRP A 700 22.20 -15.48 17.10
N SER A 701 21.06 -15.29 17.75
CA SER A 701 19.88 -16.12 17.56
C SER A 701 18.61 -15.28 17.66
N TYR A 702 17.65 -15.54 16.78
CA TYR A 702 16.33 -14.92 16.73
C TYR A 702 15.24 -15.97 16.91
N ARG A 703 14.32 -15.74 17.85
CA ARG A 703 13.08 -16.52 18.02
C ARG A 703 11.92 -15.59 18.30
N GLY A 704 11.65 -14.68 17.39
CA GLY A 704 10.60 -13.68 17.52
C GLY A 704 10.73 -12.58 16.48
N GLN A 705 9.79 -11.65 16.49
CA GLN A 705 9.77 -10.50 15.59
C GLN A 705 9.15 -9.28 16.27
N VAL A 706 9.62 -8.10 15.87
CA VAL A 706 9.05 -6.80 16.25
C VAL A 706 8.26 -6.29 15.06
N THR A 707 6.94 -6.21 15.22
CA THR A 707 5.96 -5.78 14.21
C THR A 707 5.41 -4.39 14.57
N PRO A 708 4.75 -3.68 13.64
CA PRO A 708 4.24 -2.32 13.91
C PRO A 708 3.27 -2.22 15.10
N ASP A 709 2.52 -3.28 15.43
CA ASP A 709 1.57 -3.29 16.56
C ASP A 709 2.25 -3.32 17.95
N ARG A 710 3.58 -3.48 18.00
CA ARG A 710 4.35 -3.55 19.25
C ARG A 710 4.55 -2.17 19.83
N LYS A 711 4.83 -2.10 21.14
CA LYS A 711 4.90 -0.80 21.85
C LYS A 711 6.30 -0.50 22.36
N ARG A 712 7.04 -1.50 22.81
CA ARG A 712 8.37 -1.31 23.37
C ARG A 712 9.32 -2.46 23.07
N VAL A 713 10.55 -2.08 22.76
CA VAL A 713 11.72 -2.96 22.73
C VAL A 713 12.67 -2.58 23.87
N THR A 714 13.17 -3.59 24.59
CA THR A 714 14.12 -3.46 25.69
C THR A 714 15.35 -4.29 25.38
N THR A 715 16.52 -3.66 25.37
CA THR A 715 17.79 -4.32 25.07
C THR A 715 18.67 -4.31 26.32
N ALA A 716 19.29 -5.44 26.64
CA ALA A 716 20.20 -5.57 27.78
C ALA A 716 21.52 -6.22 27.32
N MET A 717 22.65 -5.68 27.79
CA MET A 717 24.01 -6.17 27.51
C MET A 717 24.78 -6.32 28.82
N GLU A 718 25.58 -7.39 28.95
CA GLU A 718 26.56 -7.54 30.03
C GLU A 718 27.93 -7.95 29.50
N ILE A 719 28.99 -7.42 30.12
CA ILE A 719 30.38 -7.75 29.77
C ILE A 719 30.76 -9.11 30.36
N GLN A 720 31.34 -9.97 29.53
CA GLN A 720 31.87 -11.28 29.92
C GLN A 720 33.37 -11.25 30.17
N SER A 721 34.15 -10.53 29.34
CA SER A 721 35.60 -10.33 29.53
C SER A 721 36.05 -8.96 29.02
N ILE A 722 37.13 -8.45 29.63
CA ILE A 722 37.88 -7.26 29.18
C ILE A 722 39.34 -7.69 29.09
N GLU A 723 39.89 -7.74 27.89
CA GLU A 723 41.22 -8.26 27.61
C GLU A 723 42.10 -7.17 27.01
N LYS A 724 43.19 -6.82 27.71
CA LYS A 724 44.22 -5.94 27.15
C LYS A 724 45.12 -6.74 26.23
N ARG A 725 45.23 -6.31 24.98
CA ARG A 725 46.10 -6.85 23.94
C ARG A 725 47.14 -5.81 23.57
N ASP A 726 48.08 -6.17 22.71
CA ASP A 726 49.22 -5.30 22.37
C ASP A 726 48.79 -3.95 21.78
N ASN A 727 47.71 -3.92 20.99
CA ASN A 727 47.26 -2.74 20.25
C ASN A 727 45.83 -2.28 20.58
N ASP A 728 45.10 -3.04 21.39
CA ASP A 728 43.69 -2.77 21.70
C ASP A 728 43.24 -3.37 23.04
N ILE A 729 42.05 -2.96 23.48
CA ILE A 729 41.31 -3.61 24.56
C ILE A 729 40.10 -4.29 23.93
N LEU A 730 40.08 -5.63 23.95
CA LEU A 730 38.91 -6.39 23.51
C LEU A 730 37.89 -6.44 24.65
N VAL A 731 36.64 -6.08 24.35
CA VAL A 731 35.51 -6.24 25.25
C VAL A 731 34.56 -7.26 24.64
N THR A 732 34.40 -8.40 25.32
CA THR A 732 33.49 -9.48 24.92
C THR A 732 32.23 -9.39 25.78
N ALA A 733 31.06 -9.36 25.16
CA ALA A 733 29.78 -9.24 25.83
C ALA A 733 28.76 -10.27 25.33
N ARG A 734 27.67 -10.40 26.08
CA ARG A 734 26.45 -11.08 25.64
C ARG A 734 25.24 -10.19 25.89
N GLY A 735 24.19 -10.40 25.11
CA GLY A 735 23.02 -9.56 25.13
C GLY A 735 21.71 -10.28 24.87
N SER A 736 20.62 -9.59 25.21
CA SER A 736 19.27 -10.01 24.88
C SER A 736 18.40 -8.81 24.51
N LEU A 737 17.48 -9.01 23.57
CA LEU A 737 16.48 -8.02 23.18
C LEU A 737 15.09 -8.60 23.38
N TRP A 738 14.24 -7.80 24.00
CA TRP A 738 12.89 -8.14 24.44
C TRP A 738 11.90 -7.21 23.79
N ARG A 739 10.76 -7.74 23.37
CA ARG A 739 9.67 -6.98 22.77
C ARG A 739 8.40 -7.23 23.56
N ASP A 740 7.88 -6.18 24.19
CA ASP A 740 6.72 -6.24 25.09
C ASP A 740 6.85 -7.39 26.11
N GLY A 741 8.05 -7.60 26.67
CA GLY A 741 8.34 -8.63 27.68
C GLY A 741 8.61 -10.03 27.14
N LEU A 742 8.54 -10.25 25.81
CA LEU A 742 8.97 -11.50 25.18
C LEU A 742 10.44 -11.39 24.72
N ARG A 743 11.31 -12.32 25.13
CA ARG A 743 12.70 -12.36 24.67
C ARG A 743 12.75 -12.86 23.23
N VAL A 744 13.22 -12.03 22.31
CA VAL A 744 13.20 -12.37 20.88
C VAL A 744 14.60 -12.56 20.30
N TYR A 745 15.62 -11.81 20.73
CA TYR A 745 17.00 -11.94 20.23
C TYR A 745 18.00 -12.23 21.35
N GLU A 746 19.11 -12.86 21.00
CA GLU A 746 20.28 -13.06 21.85
C GLU A 746 21.56 -12.93 21.03
N VAL A 747 22.60 -12.34 21.63
CA VAL A 747 23.98 -12.37 21.11
C VAL A 747 24.89 -12.99 22.16
N LYS A 748 25.72 -13.95 21.76
CA LYS A 748 26.65 -14.64 22.65
C LYS A 748 27.73 -15.41 21.85
N PRO A 749 28.91 -14.84 21.58
CA PRO A 749 29.38 -13.51 22.00
C PRO A 749 29.07 -12.39 20.99
N MET A 750 29.26 -11.14 21.43
CA MET A 750 29.45 -9.93 20.61
C MET A 750 30.66 -9.17 21.16
N CYS A 751 31.56 -8.74 20.28
CA CYS A 751 32.85 -8.17 20.69
C CYS A 751 33.08 -6.79 20.06
N VAL A 752 33.62 -5.85 20.84
CA VAL A 752 34.10 -4.54 20.37
C VAL A 752 35.55 -4.34 20.81
N SER A 753 36.30 -3.55 20.04
CA SER A 753 37.71 -3.24 20.29
C SER A 753 37.86 -1.76 20.60
N VAL A 754 38.59 -1.43 21.66
CA VAL A 754 38.95 -0.05 22.03
C VAL A 754 40.42 0.18 21.72
N ARG A 755 40.74 1.17 20.88
CA ARG A 755 42.11 1.50 20.47
C ARG A 755 42.39 2.98 20.69
N ASP A 756 43.67 3.32 20.89
CA ASP A 756 44.10 4.71 20.90
C ASP A 756 44.64 5.11 19.51
N LEU A 757 44.03 6.11 18.87
CA LEU A 757 44.43 6.58 17.53
C LEU A 757 45.50 7.69 17.56
N GLY A 758 46.14 7.98 18.70
CA GLY A 758 47.39 8.75 18.75
C GLY A 758 47.73 9.42 20.08
#